data_AF-A0A1C6PTL9-F1
#
_entry.id   AF-A0A1C6PTL9-F1
#
_cell.length_a   1.000
_cell.length_b   1.000
_cell.length_c   1.000
_cell.angle_alpha   90.00
_cell.angle_beta   90.00
_cell.angle_gamma   90.00
#
_symmetry.space_group_name_H-M   'P 1'
#
loop_
_entity.id
_entity.type
_entity.pdbx_description
1 polymer ?
#
loop_
_entity_poly.entity_id
_entity_poly.type
_entity_poly.pdbx_seq_one_letter_code
_entity_poly.pdbx_strand_id
1 'polypeptide(L)'
;MPVLFFDIGETLADASIGADGSLTLRPRPRVFEVLDASAGMRKGIISNPGTGEAARARAVAALHAAFAGRFTDEGLLHWGEKTSRGIFDGAVASAGVGADDCVFVGEDPDERAFAREAGMRAAPHPVFTFAAVEGRPVFWARIEVPADRSLADLEAIAHTGEVVPVHVASAHLVLVMATARGVAALEQGGFTADLRGEVAETTAFLMRDDRPVSLPEALTHVSGTAKETAEATLRAESAFTFIAGALDGPEQSVACLGPAPGGVYVAAAAGTPIEDLHIAEAKPGHTERLLPDPALLSRPGEAQVRGFADQFANGVPSPETVAAVRAAITPAAMRGHIARISGLDPLVEGDPLKVRSRDAASPENALVVSALARRLHDLGLTVRRHEFSWRGRRLSNVEAEFPVAAADSAVLITAHLDSTAARGEFFDSSGRPRPYDPTLDPAPGADDDGSGTAAVLATAECLSAVIAEGRAPARTIRFVLFNAEEQGLVGSKAYARAAAAAGDRIVGVLQMDMIAGFQGGTPTMEIHTGSSVPGPVVGASDALGGLVAQAAPAVAADFSLQALAGSGDPAAGRSDHASFHERGWAAAAVCENFFDDTAPATGTRQYHMPGDTLLDEDHDTDYAAAIARTVAAAALTLAGL
;
A
#
# COMPACT_ATOMS: atom_id res chain seq x y z
N MET A 1 -9.11 -37.17 -10.53
CA MET A 1 -8.70 -36.51 -9.26
C MET A 1 -8.29 -35.10 -9.64
N PRO A 2 -8.82 -34.07 -8.96
CA PRO A 2 -8.54 -32.70 -9.32
C PRO A 2 -7.05 -32.37 -9.29
N VAL A 3 -6.62 -31.44 -10.15
CA VAL A 3 -5.25 -30.88 -10.17
C VAL A 3 -5.35 -29.41 -9.78
N LEU A 4 -4.56 -29.02 -8.78
CA LEU A 4 -4.55 -27.66 -8.24
C LEU A 4 -3.35 -26.90 -8.81
N PHE A 5 -3.59 -25.75 -9.41
CA PHE A 5 -2.57 -24.81 -9.83
C PHE A 5 -2.68 -23.54 -8.98
N PHE A 6 -1.56 -23.11 -8.43
CA PHE A 6 -1.50 -21.91 -7.61
C PHE A 6 -0.65 -20.85 -8.30
N ASP A 7 -1.07 -19.60 -8.21
CA ASP A 7 -0.12 -18.50 -8.35
C ASP A 7 0.78 -18.38 -7.12
N ILE A 8 2.00 -17.86 -7.29
CA ILE A 8 2.90 -17.59 -6.18
C ILE A 8 2.65 -16.18 -5.64
N GLY A 9 2.85 -15.17 -6.49
CA GLY A 9 2.84 -13.77 -6.11
C GLY A 9 1.50 -13.37 -5.51
N GLU A 10 1.54 -12.75 -4.34
CA GLU A 10 0.36 -12.30 -3.61
C GLU A 10 -0.66 -13.39 -3.27
N THR A 11 -0.40 -14.67 -3.55
CA THR A 11 -1.34 -15.77 -3.32
C THR A 11 -0.76 -16.78 -2.35
N LEU A 12 0.36 -17.42 -2.70
CA LEU A 12 1.06 -18.34 -1.81
C LEU A 12 2.10 -17.63 -0.95
N ALA A 13 2.78 -16.62 -1.50
CA ALA A 13 3.89 -15.96 -0.83
C ALA A 13 4.10 -14.52 -1.30
N ASP A 14 4.69 -13.74 -0.40
CA ASP A 14 5.27 -12.44 -0.74
C ASP A 14 6.68 -12.65 -1.32
N ALA A 15 6.96 -12.00 -2.44
CA ALA A 15 8.20 -12.15 -3.20
C ALA A 15 9.15 -10.98 -2.95
N SER A 16 10.42 -11.28 -2.74
CA SER A 16 11.46 -10.25 -2.58
C SER A 16 12.73 -10.61 -3.35
N ILE A 17 13.24 -9.65 -4.11
CA ILE A 17 14.48 -9.79 -4.88
C ILE A 17 15.61 -9.04 -4.18
N GLY A 18 16.67 -9.75 -3.78
CA GLY A 18 17.88 -9.14 -3.23
C GLY A 18 18.71 -8.41 -4.29
N ALA A 19 19.65 -7.57 -3.86
CA ALA A 19 20.57 -6.86 -4.76
C ALA A 19 21.38 -7.79 -5.69
N ASP A 20 21.68 -9.01 -5.24
CA ASP A 20 22.33 -10.07 -6.02
C ASP A 20 21.39 -10.82 -6.99
N GLY A 21 20.12 -10.41 -7.02
CA GLY A 21 19.07 -11.04 -7.82
C GLY A 21 18.45 -12.28 -7.17
N SER A 22 18.87 -12.69 -5.96
CA SER A 22 18.26 -13.81 -5.23
C SER A 22 16.77 -13.55 -5.00
N LEU A 23 15.94 -14.58 -5.15
CA LEU A 23 14.49 -14.51 -4.91
C LEU A 23 14.16 -15.25 -3.62
N THR A 24 13.52 -14.54 -2.69
CA THR A 24 12.96 -15.12 -1.47
C THR A 24 11.45 -15.10 -1.56
N LEU A 25 10.81 -16.22 -1.21
CA LEU A 25 9.36 -16.33 -1.08
C LEU A 25 9.03 -16.52 0.40
N ARG A 26 8.20 -15.64 0.96
CA ARG A 26 7.70 -15.75 2.34
C ARG A 26 6.25 -16.23 2.29
N PRO A 27 5.96 -17.47 2.72
CA PRO A 27 4.61 -18.01 2.69
C PRO A 27 3.62 -17.16 3.49
N ARG A 28 2.42 -17.01 2.96
CA ARG A 28 1.34 -16.25 3.60
C ARG A 28 0.60 -17.04 4.67
N PRO A 29 -0.11 -16.35 5.58
CA PRO A 29 -0.95 -17.00 6.59
C PRO A 29 -1.92 -18.01 5.96
N ARG A 30 -2.13 -19.15 6.63
CA ARG A 30 -3.01 -20.26 6.22
C ARG A 30 -2.63 -21.01 4.95
N VAL A 31 -1.61 -20.59 4.21
CA VAL A 31 -1.19 -21.28 2.98
C VAL A 31 -0.75 -22.72 3.27
N PHE A 32 0.07 -22.94 4.30
CA PHE A 32 0.50 -24.29 4.64
C PHE A 32 -0.66 -25.20 5.08
N GLU A 33 -1.63 -24.68 5.83
CA GLU A 33 -2.83 -25.43 6.21
C GLU A 33 -3.60 -25.94 4.98
N VAL A 34 -3.77 -25.09 3.96
CA VAL A 34 -4.42 -25.45 2.70
C VAL A 34 -3.61 -26.49 1.91
N LEU A 35 -2.30 -26.28 1.79
CA LEU A 35 -1.42 -27.20 1.06
C LEU A 35 -1.34 -28.58 1.73
N ASP A 36 -1.35 -28.62 3.06
CA ASP A 36 -1.30 -29.85 3.85
C ASP A 36 -2.65 -30.58 3.82
N ALA A 37 -3.77 -29.84 3.94
CA ALA A 37 -5.11 -30.42 3.77
C ALA A 37 -5.33 -31.00 2.36
N SER A 38 -4.64 -30.46 1.35
CA SER A 38 -4.70 -30.93 -0.04
C SER A 38 -3.57 -31.90 -0.41
N ALA A 39 -2.88 -32.51 0.56
CA ALA A 39 -1.75 -33.41 0.33
C ALA A 39 -2.04 -34.54 -0.68
N GLY A 40 -3.28 -35.06 -0.69
CA GLY A 40 -3.72 -36.11 -1.62
C GLY A 40 -3.95 -35.68 -3.08
N MET A 41 -3.96 -34.37 -3.37
CA MET A 41 -4.18 -33.84 -4.73
C MET A 41 -2.86 -33.47 -5.40
N ARG A 42 -2.81 -33.56 -6.74
CA ARG A 42 -1.64 -33.06 -7.51
C ARG A 42 -1.64 -31.53 -7.49
N LYS A 43 -0.45 -30.96 -7.32
CA LYS A 43 -0.23 -29.52 -7.15
C LYS A 43 0.80 -29.02 -8.15
N GLY A 44 0.50 -27.89 -8.77
CA GLY A 44 1.32 -27.20 -9.75
C GLY A 44 1.34 -25.70 -9.51
N ILE A 45 2.11 -24.99 -10.34
CA ILE A 45 2.24 -23.53 -10.31
C ILE A 45 1.89 -22.97 -11.69
N ILE A 46 1.17 -21.86 -11.71
CA ILE A 46 1.07 -20.98 -12.88
C ILE A 46 1.45 -19.58 -12.37
N SER A 47 2.67 -19.13 -12.67
CA SER A 47 3.15 -17.84 -12.13
C SER A 47 4.16 -17.17 -13.06
N ASN A 48 4.34 -15.86 -12.89
CA ASN A 48 5.25 -15.07 -13.71
C ASN A 48 6.52 -14.67 -12.91
N PRO A 49 7.66 -15.36 -13.06
CA PRO A 49 8.89 -15.01 -12.37
C PRO A 49 9.66 -13.89 -13.08
N GLY A 50 9.14 -13.38 -14.21
CA GLY A 50 9.84 -12.51 -15.13
C GLY A 50 10.46 -13.28 -16.30
N THR A 51 11.27 -12.57 -17.09
CA THR A 51 11.77 -13.06 -18.37
C THR A 51 13.08 -13.84 -18.24
N GLY A 52 13.22 -14.88 -19.06
CA GLY A 52 14.45 -15.67 -19.22
C GLY A 52 14.63 -16.86 -18.27
N GLU A 53 15.57 -17.74 -18.61
CA GLU A 53 15.83 -18.99 -17.88
C GLU A 53 16.35 -18.75 -16.46
N ALA A 54 17.16 -17.70 -16.26
CA ALA A 54 17.70 -17.37 -14.94
C ALA A 54 16.59 -16.98 -13.95
N ALA A 55 15.58 -16.22 -14.40
CA ALA A 55 14.43 -15.87 -13.56
C ALA A 55 13.62 -17.11 -13.16
N ARG A 56 13.37 -18.01 -14.14
CA ARG A 56 12.71 -19.30 -13.90
C ARG A 56 13.48 -20.19 -12.92
N ALA A 57 14.80 -20.33 -13.10
CA ALA A 57 15.64 -21.14 -12.22
C ALA A 57 15.61 -20.62 -10.77
N ARG A 58 15.67 -19.29 -10.59
CA ARG A 58 15.54 -18.67 -9.26
C ARG A 58 14.16 -18.91 -8.64
N ALA A 59 13.09 -18.80 -9.43
CA ALA A 59 11.73 -19.07 -8.95
C ALA A 59 11.53 -20.53 -8.54
N VAL A 60 12.04 -21.49 -9.31
CA VAL A 60 12.03 -22.91 -8.94
C VAL A 60 12.81 -23.15 -7.64
N ALA A 61 14.01 -22.58 -7.51
CA ALA A 61 14.81 -22.71 -6.30
C ALA A 61 14.11 -22.10 -5.07
N ALA A 62 13.53 -20.91 -5.21
CA ALA A 62 12.81 -20.24 -4.14
C ALA A 62 11.51 -20.98 -3.75
N LEU A 63 10.78 -21.52 -4.73
CA LEU A 63 9.59 -22.35 -4.53
C LEU A 63 9.93 -23.59 -3.70
N HIS A 64 10.98 -24.32 -4.09
CA HIS A 64 11.41 -25.52 -3.36
C HIS A 64 11.96 -25.22 -1.97
N ALA A 65 12.60 -24.06 -1.78
CA ALA A 65 13.06 -23.61 -0.47
C ALA A 65 11.89 -23.26 0.46
N ALA A 66 10.90 -22.50 -0.02
CA ALA A 66 9.77 -22.05 0.78
C ALA A 66 8.70 -23.13 0.99
N PHE A 67 8.49 -24.01 0.01
CA PHE A 67 7.39 -24.99 -0.02
C PHE A 67 7.90 -26.43 -0.18
N ALA A 68 8.99 -26.76 0.52
CA ALA A 68 9.66 -28.05 0.43
C ALA A 68 8.68 -29.24 0.45
N GLY A 69 8.76 -30.08 -0.60
CA GLY A 69 7.96 -31.30 -0.75
C GLY A 69 6.50 -31.11 -1.19
N ARG A 70 6.03 -29.88 -1.44
CA ARG A 70 4.62 -29.60 -1.79
C ARG A 70 4.34 -29.48 -3.29
N PHE A 71 5.35 -29.13 -4.10
CA PHE A 71 5.26 -28.98 -5.55
C PHE A 71 6.31 -29.85 -6.25
N THR A 72 6.07 -31.17 -6.31
CA THR A 72 7.07 -32.16 -6.78
C THR A 72 6.91 -32.57 -8.25
N ASP A 73 5.80 -32.22 -8.88
CA ASP A 73 5.53 -32.55 -10.28
C ASP A 73 5.98 -31.39 -11.18
N GLU A 74 7.23 -31.47 -11.67
CA GLU A 74 7.83 -30.46 -12.55
C GLU A 74 7.02 -30.25 -13.85
N GLY A 75 6.24 -31.24 -14.28
CA GLY A 75 5.35 -31.12 -15.44
C GLY A 75 4.16 -30.18 -15.22
N LEU A 76 3.88 -29.82 -13.96
CA LEU A 76 2.81 -28.91 -13.57
C LEU A 76 3.33 -27.51 -13.20
N LEU A 77 4.61 -27.20 -13.44
CA LEU A 77 5.18 -25.88 -13.19
C LEU A 77 5.20 -25.05 -14.49
N HIS A 78 4.30 -24.09 -14.59
CA HIS A 78 4.14 -23.20 -15.75
C HIS A 78 4.61 -21.80 -15.40
N TRP A 79 5.64 -21.32 -16.12
CA TRP A 79 6.30 -20.05 -15.87
C TRP A 79 6.18 -19.09 -17.05
N GLY A 80 5.42 -18.01 -16.88
CA GLY A 80 5.24 -16.99 -17.91
C GLY A 80 4.19 -15.95 -17.53
N GLU A 81 4.00 -14.98 -18.42
CA GLU A 81 2.96 -13.97 -18.29
C GLU A 81 1.57 -14.61 -18.31
N LYS A 82 0.68 -14.08 -17.47
CA LYS A 82 -0.71 -14.53 -17.31
C LYS A 82 -1.68 -13.53 -17.96
N THR A 83 -1.29 -13.01 -19.13
CA THR A 83 -2.02 -11.97 -19.89
C THR A 83 -2.97 -12.53 -20.95
N SER A 84 -3.08 -13.86 -21.05
CA SER A 84 -4.02 -14.55 -21.93
C SER A 84 -4.28 -15.98 -21.46
N ARG A 85 -5.31 -16.63 -22.01
CA ARG A 85 -5.62 -18.05 -21.74
C ARG A 85 -4.51 -19.06 -22.06
N GLY A 86 -3.52 -18.70 -22.89
CA GLY A 86 -2.57 -19.66 -23.46
C GLY A 86 -1.74 -20.45 -22.43
N ILE A 87 -1.28 -19.81 -21.36
CA ILE A 87 -0.53 -20.49 -20.29
C ILE A 87 -1.42 -21.47 -19.51
N PHE A 88 -2.70 -21.12 -19.33
CA PHE A 88 -3.69 -21.97 -18.67
C PHE A 88 -4.07 -23.17 -19.53
N ASP A 89 -4.20 -23.00 -20.85
CA ASP A 89 -4.40 -24.12 -21.78
C ASP A 89 -3.23 -25.12 -21.72
N GLY A 90 -1.99 -24.62 -21.62
CA GLY A 90 -0.79 -25.44 -21.42
C GLY A 90 -0.82 -26.21 -20.08
N ALA A 91 -1.27 -25.55 -19.01
CA ALA A 91 -1.43 -26.17 -17.70
C ALA A 91 -2.48 -27.30 -17.73
N VAL A 92 -3.66 -27.06 -18.31
CA VAL A 92 -4.71 -28.08 -18.50
C VAL A 92 -4.18 -29.27 -19.31
N ALA A 93 -3.46 -29.01 -20.41
CA ALA A 93 -2.88 -30.08 -21.23
C ALA A 93 -1.88 -30.94 -20.44
N SER A 94 -1.06 -30.33 -19.58
CA SER A 94 -0.09 -31.05 -18.74
C SER A 94 -0.73 -31.83 -17.57
N ALA A 95 -1.93 -31.43 -17.16
CA ALA A 95 -2.63 -32.02 -16.03
C ALA A 95 -3.11 -33.45 -16.33
N GLY A 96 -3.41 -33.78 -17.58
CA GLY A 96 -3.87 -35.11 -17.98
C GLY A 96 -5.25 -35.49 -17.44
N VAL A 97 -6.08 -34.48 -17.12
CA VAL A 97 -7.47 -34.59 -16.66
C VAL A 97 -8.35 -33.60 -17.44
N GLY A 98 -9.67 -33.61 -17.22
CA GLY A 98 -10.56 -32.60 -17.81
C GLY A 98 -10.20 -31.19 -17.34
N ALA A 99 -10.48 -30.18 -18.18
CA ALA A 99 -10.26 -28.78 -17.79
C ALA A 99 -11.05 -28.42 -16.52
N ASP A 100 -12.26 -28.96 -16.38
CA ASP A 100 -13.14 -28.78 -15.23
C ASP A 100 -12.70 -29.54 -13.96
N ASP A 101 -11.71 -30.43 -14.08
CA ASP A 101 -10.98 -31.04 -12.96
C ASP A 101 -9.72 -30.23 -12.56
N CYS A 102 -9.38 -29.17 -13.30
CA CYS A 102 -8.29 -28.27 -12.95
C CYS A 102 -8.83 -27.06 -12.18
N VAL A 103 -8.14 -26.67 -11.11
CA VAL A 103 -8.47 -25.48 -10.30
C VAL A 103 -7.30 -24.53 -10.31
N PHE A 104 -7.52 -23.28 -10.72
CA PHE A 104 -6.57 -22.20 -10.54
C PHE A 104 -6.88 -21.40 -9.27
N VAL A 105 -5.88 -21.16 -8.45
CA VAL A 105 -5.99 -20.40 -7.20
C VAL A 105 -5.10 -19.17 -7.33
N GLY A 106 -5.71 -17.97 -7.31
CA GLY A 106 -5.01 -16.70 -7.48
C GLY A 106 -5.87 -15.50 -7.08
N GLU A 107 -5.26 -14.52 -6.41
CA GLU A 107 -5.96 -13.29 -5.97
C GLU A 107 -6.28 -12.33 -7.13
N ASP A 108 -5.57 -12.41 -8.25
CA ASP A 108 -5.80 -11.55 -9.42
C ASP A 108 -7.05 -11.97 -10.22
N PRO A 109 -8.05 -11.08 -10.40
CA PRO A 109 -9.29 -11.40 -11.12
C PRO A 109 -9.08 -11.63 -12.63
N ASP A 110 -8.13 -10.93 -13.27
CA ASP A 110 -7.85 -11.06 -14.70
C ASP A 110 -7.29 -12.45 -15.01
N GLU A 111 -6.40 -12.93 -14.14
CA GLU A 111 -5.83 -14.28 -14.24
C GLU A 111 -6.91 -15.36 -14.04
N ARG A 112 -7.84 -15.15 -13.10
CA ARG A 112 -8.98 -16.06 -12.92
C ARG A 112 -9.90 -16.07 -14.15
N ALA A 113 -10.11 -14.92 -14.79
CA ALA A 113 -10.88 -14.84 -16.03
C ALA A 113 -10.26 -15.68 -17.15
N PHE A 114 -8.94 -15.56 -17.37
CA PHE A 114 -8.24 -16.40 -18.35
C PHE A 114 -8.25 -17.90 -18.01
N ALA A 115 -8.15 -18.25 -16.72
CA ALA A 115 -8.28 -19.63 -16.28
C ALA A 115 -9.68 -20.21 -16.57
N ARG A 116 -10.74 -19.41 -16.37
CA ARG A 116 -12.12 -19.78 -16.71
C ARG A 116 -12.32 -19.95 -18.20
N GLU A 117 -11.75 -19.09 -19.02
CA GLU A 117 -11.75 -19.24 -20.48
C GLU A 117 -11.09 -20.55 -20.93
N ALA A 118 -10.04 -20.99 -20.22
CA ALA A 118 -9.39 -22.29 -20.40
C ALA A 118 -10.21 -23.49 -19.88
N GLY A 119 -11.39 -23.24 -19.29
CA GLY A 119 -12.28 -24.27 -18.76
C GLY A 119 -11.95 -24.73 -17.33
N MET A 120 -11.00 -24.07 -16.66
CA MET A 120 -10.66 -24.36 -15.27
C MET A 120 -11.71 -23.80 -14.31
N ARG A 121 -11.80 -24.37 -13.11
CA ARG A 121 -12.44 -23.69 -11.97
C ARG A 121 -11.44 -22.73 -11.34
N ALA A 122 -11.93 -21.71 -10.63
CA ALA A 122 -11.07 -20.70 -10.02
C ALA A 122 -11.44 -20.44 -8.55
N ALA A 123 -10.44 -20.15 -7.72
CA ALA A 123 -10.59 -19.69 -6.34
C ALA A 123 -9.88 -18.34 -6.14
N PRO A 124 -10.53 -17.34 -5.51
CA PRO A 124 -9.95 -16.02 -5.31
C PRO A 124 -8.90 -15.96 -4.18
N HIS A 125 -8.73 -17.04 -3.41
CA HIS A 125 -7.76 -17.13 -2.32
C HIS A 125 -7.52 -18.61 -1.95
N PRO A 126 -6.34 -19.02 -1.45
CA PRO A 126 -6.05 -20.41 -1.05
C PRO A 126 -7.06 -21.04 -0.10
N VAL A 127 -7.61 -20.27 0.84
CA VAL A 127 -8.65 -20.73 1.78
C VAL A 127 -9.88 -21.33 1.06
N PHE A 128 -10.17 -20.89 -0.17
CA PHE A 128 -11.32 -21.35 -0.94
C PHE A 128 -11.00 -22.46 -1.94
N THR A 129 -9.80 -23.05 -1.87
CA THR A 129 -9.37 -24.13 -2.78
C THR A 129 -10.38 -25.27 -2.82
N PHE A 130 -10.83 -25.77 -1.67
CA PHE A 130 -11.80 -26.86 -1.60
C PHE A 130 -13.19 -26.44 -2.06
N ALA A 131 -13.59 -25.19 -1.81
CA ALA A 131 -14.85 -24.67 -2.34
C ALA A 131 -14.86 -24.70 -3.87
N ALA A 132 -13.76 -24.28 -4.52
CA ALA A 132 -13.62 -24.36 -5.97
C ALA A 132 -13.60 -25.80 -6.50
N VAL A 133 -12.91 -26.72 -5.81
CA VAL A 133 -12.95 -28.17 -6.14
C VAL A 133 -14.39 -28.72 -6.06
N GLU A 134 -15.19 -28.26 -5.10
CA GLU A 134 -16.58 -28.68 -4.90
C GLU A 134 -17.58 -27.89 -5.77
N GLY A 135 -17.12 -26.88 -6.52
CA GLY A 135 -17.99 -26.00 -7.31
C GLY A 135 -18.87 -25.07 -6.46
N ARG A 136 -18.47 -24.78 -5.22
CA ARG A 136 -19.19 -23.88 -4.32
C ARG A 136 -18.75 -22.42 -4.53
N PRO A 137 -19.69 -21.47 -4.61
CA PRO A 137 -19.37 -20.06 -4.78
C PRO A 137 -18.76 -19.46 -3.50
N VAL A 138 -18.02 -18.37 -3.70
CA VAL A 138 -17.52 -17.47 -2.67
C VAL A 138 -18.23 -16.14 -2.86
N PHE A 139 -18.73 -15.55 -1.78
CA PHE A 139 -19.47 -14.29 -1.79
C PHE A 139 -18.68 -13.19 -1.11
N TRP A 140 -18.86 -11.97 -1.59
CA TRP A 140 -18.61 -10.78 -0.79
C TRP A 140 -19.66 -10.76 0.33
N ALA A 141 -19.23 -10.48 1.57
CA ALA A 141 -20.12 -10.36 2.70
C ALA A 141 -19.69 -9.21 3.61
N ARG A 142 -20.68 -8.45 4.07
CA ARG A 142 -20.50 -7.45 5.12
C ARG A 142 -20.83 -8.09 6.46
N ILE A 143 -19.87 -8.12 7.36
CA ILE A 143 -20.04 -8.68 8.70
C ILE A 143 -20.26 -7.53 9.66
N GLU A 144 -21.44 -7.51 10.27
CA GLU A 144 -21.73 -6.64 11.40
C GLU A 144 -21.21 -7.32 12.67
N VAL A 145 -20.36 -6.61 13.42
CA VAL A 145 -19.81 -7.07 14.70
C VAL A 145 -20.68 -6.49 15.82
N PRO A 146 -21.48 -7.33 16.50
CA PRO A 146 -22.35 -6.89 17.58
C PRO A 146 -21.58 -6.26 18.75
N ALA A 147 -22.26 -5.44 19.54
CA ALA A 147 -21.64 -4.75 20.68
C ALA A 147 -21.09 -5.68 21.79
N ASP A 148 -21.57 -6.93 21.87
CA ASP A 148 -21.08 -7.96 22.79
C ASP A 148 -20.05 -8.91 22.16
N ARG A 149 -19.52 -8.56 20.98
CA ARG A 149 -18.47 -9.28 20.26
C ARG A 149 -17.33 -8.33 19.89
N SER A 150 -16.19 -8.93 19.55
CA SER A 150 -14.98 -8.21 19.16
C SER A 150 -14.43 -8.71 17.81
N LEU A 151 -13.51 -7.95 17.23
CA LEU A 151 -12.75 -8.38 16.05
C LEU A 151 -11.93 -9.65 16.31
N ALA A 152 -11.50 -9.88 17.56
CA ALA A 152 -10.78 -11.10 17.94
C ALA A 152 -11.71 -12.34 17.94
N ASP A 153 -12.98 -12.18 18.34
CA ASP A 153 -13.97 -13.26 18.24
C ASP A 153 -14.24 -13.60 16.77
N LEU A 154 -14.30 -12.59 15.90
CA LEU A 154 -14.45 -12.77 14.46
C LEU A 154 -13.22 -13.47 13.86
N GLU A 155 -12.02 -13.07 14.28
CA GLU A 155 -10.75 -13.67 13.87
C GLU A 155 -10.72 -15.16 14.18
N ALA A 156 -11.14 -15.57 15.39
CA ALA A 156 -11.13 -16.98 15.80
C ALA A 156 -11.98 -17.87 14.86
N ILE A 157 -13.11 -17.35 14.38
CA ILE A 157 -13.97 -18.05 13.40
C ILE A 157 -13.31 -18.02 12.02
N ALA A 158 -12.84 -16.85 11.58
CA ALA A 158 -12.25 -16.69 10.25
C ALA A 158 -10.98 -17.54 10.06
N HIS A 159 -10.18 -17.70 11.12
CA HIS A 159 -8.95 -18.47 11.12
C HIS A 159 -9.17 -19.95 10.80
N THR A 160 -10.29 -20.53 11.27
CA THR A 160 -10.60 -21.96 11.08
C THR A 160 -11.64 -22.20 9.99
N GLY A 161 -12.35 -21.16 9.55
CA GLY A 161 -13.43 -21.23 8.57
C GLY A 161 -13.02 -20.87 7.15
N GLU A 162 -13.99 -21.01 6.24
CA GLU A 162 -13.91 -20.51 4.86
C GLU A 162 -14.34 -19.03 4.82
N VAL A 163 -13.57 -18.20 5.51
CA VAL A 163 -13.75 -16.74 5.59
C VAL A 163 -12.37 -16.08 5.48
N VAL A 164 -12.27 -15.04 4.66
CA VAL A 164 -11.04 -14.24 4.49
C VAL A 164 -11.40 -12.77 4.62
N PRO A 165 -10.89 -12.06 5.64
CA PRO A 165 -11.05 -10.62 5.78
C PRO A 165 -10.44 -9.86 4.61
N VAL A 166 -11.06 -8.72 4.26
CA VAL A 166 -10.67 -7.88 3.11
C VAL A 166 -10.49 -6.42 3.55
N HIS A 167 -11.38 -5.92 4.41
CA HIS A 167 -11.23 -4.57 4.98
C HIS A 167 -11.93 -4.45 6.32
N VAL A 168 -11.33 -3.73 7.27
CA VAL A 168 -11.91 -3.43 8.59
C VAL A 168 -12.33 -1.97 8.61
N ALA A 169 -13.56 -1.71 8.22
CA ALA A 169 -14.12 -0.37 8.12
C ALA A 169 -14.28 0.30 9.49
N SER A 170 -14.59 -0.49 10.52
CA SER A 170 -14.70 -0.03 11.91
C SER A 170 -14.64 -1.23 12.85
N ALA A 171 -14.75 -0.99 14.16
CA ALA A 171 -14.96 -2.05 15.15
C ALA A 171 -16.27 -2.83 14.94
N HIS A 172 -17.19 -2.32 14.11
CA HIS A 172 -18.54 -2.86 13.91
C HIS A 172 -18.80 -3.38 12.49
N LEU A 173 -17.92 -3.10 11.52
CA LEU A 173 -18.13 -3.48 10.13
C LEU A 173 -16.84 -3.99 9.49
N VAL A 174 -16.89 -5.23 8.99
CA VAL A 174 -15.80 -5.88 8.26
C VAL A 174 -16.31 -6.37 6.91
N LEU A 175 -15.58 -6.07 5.83
CA LEU A 175 -15.79 -6.70 4.54
C LEU A 175 -14.98 -7.99 4.47
N VAL A 176 -15.62 -9.10 4.08
CA VAL A 176 -14.98 -10.40 3.95
C VAL A 176 -15.36 -11.08 2.63
N MET A 177 -14.52 -12.03 2.20
CA MET A 177 -14.94 -13.11 1.32
C MET A 177 -15.37 -14.31 2.18
N ALA A 178 -16.49 -14.95 1.87
CA ALA A 178 -16.95 -16.13 2.58
C ALA A 178 -17.75 -17.08 1.68
N THR A 179 -17.66 -18.38 1.94
CA THR A 179 -18.61 -19.34 1.36
C THR A 179 -19.86 -19.45 2.23
N ALA A 180 -20.90 -20.14 1.74
CA ALA A 180 -22.07 -20.48 2.57
C ALA A 180 -21.70 -21.24 3.87
N ARG A 181 -20.62 -22.05 3.87
CA ARG A 181 -20.13 -22.72 5.09
C ARG A 181 -19.49 -21.71 6.04
N GLY A 182 -18.69 -20.78 5.52
CA GLY A 182 -18.10 -19.69 6.29
C GLY A 182 -19.16 -18.80 6.93
N VAL A 183 -20.18 -18.42 6.17
CA VAL A 183 -21.34 -17.64 6.66
C VAL A 183 -22.07 -18.37 7.78
N ALA A 184 -22.38 -19.65 7.61
CA ALA A 184 -23.04 -20.43 8.65
C ALA A 184 -22.20 -20.51 9.95
N ALA A 185 -20.87 -20.59 9.83
CA ALA A 185 -19.98 -20.55 10.99
C ALA A 185 -19.99 -19.19 11.70
N LEU A 186 -20.02 -18.09 10.94
CA LEU A 186 -20.15 -16.73 11.48
C LEU A 186 -21.48 -16.53 12.22
N GLU A 187 -22.59 -16.95 11.62
CA GLU A 187 -23.93 -16.87 12.23
C GLU A 187 -24.02 -17.71 13.51
N GLN A 188 -23.42 -18.91 13.53
CA GLN A 188 -23.32 -19.73 14.73
C GLN A 188 -22.46 -19.09 15.82
N GLY A 189 -21.46 -18.30 15.44
CA GLY A 189 -20.65 -17.48 16.35
C GLY A 189 -21.36 -16.22 16.88
N GLY A 190 -22.57 -15.95 16.39
CA GLY A 190 -23.37 -14.78 16.78
C GLY A 190 -23.07 -13.52 15.97
N PHE A 191 -22.46 -13.64 14.79
CA PHE A 191 -22.27 -12.53 13.85
C PHE A 191 -23.42 -12.47 12.84
N THR A 192 -23.75 -11.27 12.39
CA THR A 192 -24.68 -11.09 11.26
C THR A 192 -23.88 -10.94 9.97
N ALA A 193 -24.17 -11.78 8.99
CA ALA A 193 -23.53 -11.73 7.68
C ALA A 193 -24.53 -11.26 6.62
N ASP A 194 -24.26 -10.11 6.03
CA ASP A 194 -25.02 -9.54 4.91
C ASP A 194 -24.32 -9.92 3.60
N LEU A 195 -24.84 -10.99 2.96
CA LEU A 195 -24.33 -11.51 1.70
C LEU A 195 -24.61 -10.54 0.55
N ARG A 196 -23.57 -10.30 -0.26
CA ARG A 196 -23.60 -9.45 -1.45
C ARG A 196 -23.45 -10.32 -2.71
N GLY A 197 -22.75 -9.84 -3.74
CA GLY A 197 -22.50 -10.61 -4.96
C GLY A 197 -21.47 -11.73 -4.78
N GLU A 198 -21.41 -12.63 -5.76
CA GLU A 198 -20.29 -13.57 -5.87
C GLU A 198 -18.98 -12.82 -6.09
N VAL A 199 -17.89 -13.32 -5.50
CA VAL A 199 -16.54 -12.77 -5.71
C VAL A 199 -16.11 -13.01 -7.15
N ALA A 200 -16.30 -14.23 -7.67
CA ALA A 200 -15.99 -14.59 -9.05
C ALA A 200 -14.65 -13.98 -9.55
N GLU A 201 -14.68 -13.30 -10.69
CA GLU A 201 -13.56 -12.58 -11.30
C GLU A 201 -13.66 -11.07 -10.98
N THR A 202 -13.98 -10.72 -9.72
CA THR A 202 -14.02 -9.33 -9.24
C THR A 202 -12.94 -9.03 -8.19
N THR A 203 -12.65 -7.75 -8.00
CA THR A 203 -11.85 -7.19 -6.90
C THR A 203 -12.64 -6.11 -6.20
N ALA A 204 -12.52 -6.03 -4.87
CA ALA A 204 -13.19 -5.01 -4.07
C ALA A 204 -12.34 -3.74 -3.96
N PHE A 205 -13.03 -2.59 -3.99
CA PHE A 205 -12.46 -1.27 -3.77
C PHE A 205 -13.30 -0.51 -2.74
N LEU A 206 -12.65 0.36 -1.96
CA LEU A 206 -13.33 1.40 -1.19
C LEU A 206 -13.26 2.70 -1.99
N MET A 207 -14.41 3.15 -2.48
CA MET A 207 -14.56 4.46 -3.09
C MET A 207 -14.94 5.47 -2.03
N ARG A 208 -14.01 6.34 -1.67
CA ARG A 208 -14.21 7.37 -0.66
C ARG A 208 -15.07 8.52 -1.20
N ASP A 209 -15.88 9.06 -0.30
CA ASP A 209 -16.66 10.27 -0.53
C ASP A 209 -16.32 11.24 0.59
N ASP A 210 -15.60 12.30 0.25
CA ASP A 210 -15.16 13.33 1.19
C ASP A 210 -16.12 14.52 1.26
N ARG A 211 -17.25 14.47 0.56
CA ARG A 211 -18.17 15.61 0.51
C ARG A 211 -18.73 15.94 1.89
N PRO A 212 -18.83 17.22 2.27
CA PRO A 212 -19.49 17.62 3.51
C PRO A 212 -20.96 17.19 3.51
N VAL A 213 -21.44 16.60 4.61
CA VAL A 213 -22.85 16.20 4.76
C VAL A 213 -23.46 16.98 5.91
N SER A 214 -24.61 17.62 5.67
CA SER A 214 -25.36 18.29 6.72
C SER A 214 -26.15 17.28 7.55
N LEU A 215 -25.93 17.27 8.86
CA LEU A 215 -26.74 16.46 9.78
C LEU A 215 -28.21 16.94 9.78
N PRO A 216 -29.19 16.02 9.75
CA PRO A 216 -30.57 16.34 10.05
C PRO A 216 -30.70 17.07 11.40
N GLU A 217 -31.62 18.03 11.54
CA GLU A 217 -31.83 18.80 12.77
C GLU A 217 -31.95 17.92 14.04
N ALA A 218 -32.55 16.73 13.92
CA ALA A 218 -32.70 15.76 15.00
C ALA A 218 -31.37 15.20 15.56
N LEU A 219 -30.27 15.28 14.79
CA LEU A 219 -28.94 14.80 15.16
C LEU A 219 -27.98 15.95 15.51
N THR A 220 -28.42 17.21 15.44
CA THR A 220 -27.57 18.39 15.73
C THR A 220 -27.20 18.54 17.21
N HIS A 221 -27.89 17.84 18.11
CA HIS A 221 -27.59 17.82 19.54
C HIS A 221 -26.59 16.72 19.96
N VAL A 222 -26.20 15.84 19.03
CA VAL A 222 -25.21 14.78 19.26
C VAL A 222 -23.81 15.40 19.17
N SER A 223 -22.91 15.03 20.08
CA SER A 223 -21.54 15.59 20.14
C SER A 223 -20.48 14.49 20.27
N GLY A 224 -19.23 14.83 19.94
CA GLY A 224 -18.09 13.92 19.97
C GLY A 224 -18.22 12.76 18.98
N THR A 225 -17.71 11.60 19.38
CA THR A 225 -17.64 10.37 18.54
C THR A 225 -18.98 9.91 18.00
N ALA A 226 -20.07 10.14 18.74
CA ALA A 226 -21.42 9.79 18.30
C ALA A 226 -21.89 10.66 17.11
N LYS A 227 -21.47 11.93 17.07
CA LYS A 227 -21.74 12.84 15.95
C LYS A 227 -20.94 12.42 14.72
N GLU A 228 -19.65 12.16 14.87
CA GLU A 228 -18.76 11.71 13.80
C GLU A 228 -19.25 10.40 13.16
N THR A 229 -19.68 9.45 13.99
CA THR A 229 -20.25 8.17 13.51
C THR A 229 -21.54 8.39 12.72
N ALA A 230 -22.42 9.27 13.18
CA ALA A 230 -23.66 9.59 12.48
C ALA A 230 -23.39 10.29 11.13
N GLU A 231 -22.45 11.25 11.09
CA GLU A 231 -22.04 11.93 9.87
C GLU A 231 -21.40 10.97 8.86
N ALA A 232 -20.49 10.10 9.31
CA ALA A 232 -19.87 9.08 8.47
C ALA A 232 -20.89 8.09 7.90
N THR A 233 -21.90 7.71 8.70
CA THR A 233 -22.99 6.81 8.27
C THR A 233 -23.88 7.48 7.22
N LEU A 234 -24.34 8.70 7.48
CA LEU A 234 -25.15 9.49 6.53
C LEU A 234 -24.40 9.73 5.21
N ARG A 235 -23.09 10.01 5.30
CA ARG A 235 -22.22 10.16 4.12
C ARG A 235 -22.13 8.88 3.33
N ALA A 236 -21.87 7.76 4.00
CA ALA A 236 -21.81 6.45 3.36
C ALA A 236 -23.13 6.08 2.67
N GLU A 237 -24.28 6.32 3.31
CA GLU A 237 -25.61 6.08 2.74
C GLU A 237 -25.92 6.99 1.55
N SER A 238 -25.53 8.27 1.64
CA SER A 238 -25.73 9.25 0.56
C SER A 238 -24.85 8.93 -0.65
N ALA A 239 -23.56 8.65 -0.42
CA ALA A 239 -22.61 8.19 -1.42
C ALA A 239 -23.10 6.90 -2.08
N PHE A 240 -23.58 5.94 -1.29
CA PHE A 240 -24.14 4.68 -1.77
C PHE A 240 -25.35 4.92 -2.67
N THR A 241 -26.27 5.79 -2.27
CA THR A 241 -27.45 6.12 -3.09
C THR A 241 -27.06 6.75 -4.42
N PHE A 242 -26.07 7.65 -4.41
CA PHE A 242 -25.55 8.29 -5.61
C PHE A 242 -24.88 7.27 -6.56
N ILE A 243 -23.94 6.46 -6.04
CA ILE A 243 -23.19 5.47 -6.84
C ILE A 243 -24.13 4.38 -7.34
N ALA A 244 -25.02 3.85 -6.50
CA ALA A 244 -25.98 2.83 -6.91
C ALA A 244 -26.86 3.33 -8.07
N GLY A 245 -27.30 4.59 -8.03
CA GLY A 245 -28.06 5.21 -9.13
C GLY A 245 -27.23 5.50 -10.38
N ALA A 246 -25.94 5.84 -10.23
CA ALA A 246 -25.03 6.08 -11.36
C ALA A 246 -24.59 4.79 -12.07
N LEU A 247 -24.58 3.67 -11.34
CA LEU A 247 -24.21 2.37 -11.89
C LEU A 247 -25.37 1.67 -12.62
N ASP A 248 -26.64 2.08 -12.45
CA ASP A 248 -27.82 1.44 -13.08
C ASP A 248 -27.74 1.44 -14.63
N GLY A 249 -27.44 0.26 -15.21
CA GLY A 249 -27.27 0.06 -16.65
C GLY A 249 -27.06 -1.43 -17.01
N PRO A 250 -27.32 -1.84 -18.27
CA PRO A 250 -27.39 -3.26 -18.65
C PRO A 250 -26.04 -3.99 -18.76
N GLU A 251 -24.90 -3.31 -18.62
CA GLU A 251 -23.54 -3.88 -18.63
C GLU A 251 -22.76 -3.37 -17.41
N GLN A 252 -23.09 -3.85 -16.21
CA GLN A 252 -22.37 -3.43 -15.00
C GLN A 252 -21.07 -4.23 -14.83
N SER A 253 -19.96 -3.62 -15.23
CA SER A 253 -18.60 -4.06 -14.92
C SER A 253 -18.18 -3.72 -13.47
N VAL A 254 -19.05 -3.03 -12.73
CA VAL A 254 -18.91 -2.63 -11.32
C VAL A 254 -20.22 -2.90 -10.57
N ALA A 255 -20.16 -3.58 -9.44
CA ALA A 255 -21.29 -3.85 -8.56
C ALA A 255 -21.08 -3.19 -7.20
N CYS A 256 -22.14 -2.61 -6.62
CA CYS A 256 -22.05 -2.03 -5.29
C CYS A 256 -22.17 -3.10 -4.19
N LEU A 257 -21.25 -3.08 -3.22
CA LEU A 257 -21.25 -4.00 -2.08
C LEU A 257 -21.86 -3.39 -0.82
N GLY A 258 -22.09 -2.07 -0.79
CA GLY A 258 -22.76 -1.37 0.29
C GLY A 258 -21.95 -0.21 0.88
N PRO A 259 -22.58 0.59 1.76
CA PRO A 259 -21.92 1.69 2.44
C PRO A 259 -20.79 1.21 3.37
N ALA A 260 -19.75 2.03 3.48
CA ALA A 260 -18.66 1.90 4.43
C ALA A 260 -18.39 3.27 5.08
N PRO A 261 -17.93 3.36 6.35
CA PRO A 261 -17.47 4.64 6.90
C PRO A 261 -16.51 5.35 5.94
N GLY A 262 -16.85 6.57 5.55
CA GLY A 262 -16.04 7.37 4.61
C GLY A 262 -16.27 7.09 3.11
N GLY A 263 -17.19 6.18 2.72
CA GLY A 263 -17.42 5.90 1.31
C GLY A 263 -18.34 4.71 1.02
N VAL A 264 -18.03 4.00 -0.06
CA VAL A 264 -18.83 2.89 -0.58
C VAL A 264 -17.91 1.78 -1.05
N TYR A 265 -18.24 0.54 -0.67
CA TYR A 265 -17.58 -0.61 -1.26
C TYR A 265 -18.16 -0.93 -2.63
N VAL A 266 -17.27 -1.17 -3.57
CA VAL A 266 -17.61 -1.63 -4.92
C VAL A 266 -16.79 -2.87 -5.28
N ALA A 267 -17.35 -3.76 -6.08
CA ALA A 267 -16.64 -4.87 -6.71
C ALA A 267 -16.53 -4.58 -8.20
N ALA A 268 -15.32 -4.46 -8.72
CA ALA A 268 -15.07 -4.28 -10.14
C ALA A 268 -14.67 -5.62 -10.78
N ALA A 269 -15.25 -5.94 -11.93
CA ALA A 269 -14.90 -7.11 -12.72
C ALA A 269 -13.46 -7.00 -13.30
N ALA A 270 -12.92 -8.14 -13.71
CA ALA A 270 -11.67 -8.23 -14.47
C ALA A 270 -11.66 -7.24 -15.65
N GLY A 271 -10.54 -6.54 -15.82
CA GLY A 271 -10.33 -5.52 -16.86
C GLY A 271 -11.07 -4.20 -16.66
N THR A 272 -11.86 -4.03 -15.60
CA THR A 272 -12.57 -2.78 -15.33
C THR A 272 -11.61 -1.70 -14.84
N PRO A 273 -11.52 -0.54 -15.51
CA PRO A 273 -10.65 0.54 -15.07
C PRO A 273 -11.33 1.37 -13.98
N ILE A 274 -11.39 0.84 -12.77
CA ILE A 274 -12.15 1.47 -11.66
C ILE A 274 -11.61 2.84 -11.27
N GLU A 275 -10.34 3.13 -11.51
CA GLU A 275 -9.75 4.46 -11.32
C GLU A 275 -10.31 5.52 -12.28
N ASP A 276 -10.91 5.12 -13.40
CA ASP A 276 -11.64 6.03 -14.30
C ASP A 276 -13.05 6.36 -13.74
N LEU A 277 -13.51 5.62 -12.72
CA LEU A 277 -14.79 5.87 -12.05
C LEU A 277 -14.61 7.05 -11.08
N HIS A 278 -14.83 8.26 -11.59
CA HIS A 278 -14.83 9.47 -10.77
C HIS A 278 -16.22 9.79 -10.24
N ILE A 279 -16.34 9.96 -8.92
CA ILE A 279 -17.46 10.64 -8.30
C ILE A 279 -17.18 12.16 -8.43
N ALA A 280 -18.13 12.93 -8.95
CA ALA A 280 -17.97 14.39 -9.00
C ALA A 280 -17.71 14.92 -7.58
N GLU A 281 -16.67 15.76 -7.41
CA GLU A 281 -16.19 16.33 -6.14
C GLU A 281 -15.29 15.41 -5.29
N ALA A 282 -14.88 14.26 -5.83
CA ALA A 282 -13.91 13.38 -5.20
C ALA A 282 -12.46 13.93 -5.42
N LYS A 283 -11.72 14.15 -4.33
CA LYS A 283 -10.26 14.33 -4.16
C LYS A 283 -9.37 13.16 -4.70
N PRO A 284 -8.04 13.26 -4.69
CA PRO A 284 -7.12 12.18 -5.07
C PRO A 284 -7.00 11.09 -3.98
N GLY A 285 -6.59 9.88 -4.38
CA GLY A 285 -6.49 8.72 -3.48
C GLY A 285 -7.84 8.10 -3.10
N HIS A 286 -8.90 8.37 -3.85
CA HIS A 286 -10.26 8.01 -3.45
C HIS A 286 -10.71 6.60 -3.75
N THR A 287 -10.11 5.92 -4.72
CA THR A 287 -10.47 4.55 -5.05
C THR A 287 -9.36 3.64 -4.55
N GLU A 288 -9.61 3.04 -3.41
CA GLU A 288 -8.63 2.23 -2.70
C GLU A 288 -8.85 0.76 -3.01
N ARG A 289 -7.83 0.07 -3.54
CA ARG A 289 -7.91 -1.39 -3.76
C ARG A 289 -7.83 -2.12 -2.42
N LEU A 290 -8.80 -2.98 -2.16
CA LEU A 290 -8.84 -3.78 -0.94
C LEU A 290 -8.19 -5.14 -1.18
N LEU A 291 -7.31 -5.53 -0.25
CA LEU A 291 -6.51 -6.74 -0.36
C LEU A 291 -7.04 -7.81 0.61
N PRO A 292 -7.30 -9.04 0.14
CA PRO A 292 -7.63 -10.11 1.06
C PRO A 292 -6.42 -10.44 1.94
N ASP A 293 -6.67 -10.59 3.24
CA ASP A 293 -5.62 -10.84 4.22
C ASP A 293 -6.19 -11.58 5.45
N PRO A 294 -5.86 -12.88 5.62
CA PRO A 294 -6.27 -13.64 6.80
C PRO A 294 -5.77 -13.07 8.14
N ALA A 295 -4.69 -12.28 8.14
CA ALA A 295 -4.12 -11.67 9.34
C ALA A 295 -4.67 -10.26 9.64
N LEU A 296 -5.54 -9.71 8.79
CA LEU A 296 -6.03 -8.33 8.92
C LEU A 296 -6.72 -8.04 10.26
N LEU A 297 -7.47 -9.02 10.78
CA LEU A 297 -8.21 -8.88 12.04
C LEU A 297 -7.29 -8.92 13.27
N SER A 298 -6.15 -9.60 13.16
CA SER A 298 -5.21 -9.79 14.27
C SER A 298 -4.43 -8.53 14.64
N ARG A 299 -4.32 -7.58 13.69
CA ARG A 299 -3.59 -6.30 13.80
C ARG A 299 -2.32 -6.42 14.64
N PRO A 300 -1.32 -7.18 14.17
CA PRO A 300 -0.17 -7.56 15.00
C PRO A 300 0.61 -6.34 15.52
N GLY A 301 0.54 -5.19 14.84
CA GLY A 301 1.10 -3.94 15.30
C GLY A 301 0.50 -3.43 16.61
N GLU A 302 -0.80 -3.62 16.88
CA GLU A 302 -1.44 -3.12 18.10
C GLU A 302 -0.85 -3.73 19.37
N ALA A 303 -0.51 -5.02 19.32
CA ALA A 303 0.16 -5.71 20.43
C ALA A 303 1.58 -5.15 20.67
N GLN A 304 2.26 -4.73 19.60
CA GLN A 304 3.61 -4.18 19.65
C GLN A 304 3.61 -2.72 20.15
N VAL A 305 2.66 -1.93 19.67
CA VAL A 305 2.51 -0.50 19.97
C VAL A 305 2.38 -0.22 21.47
N ARG A 306 1.66 -1.06 22.23
CA ARG A 306 1.55 -0.88 23.69
C ARG A 306 2.91 -0.89 24.41
N GLY A 307 3.92 -1.56 23.83
CA GLY A 307 5.28 -1.57 24.38
C GLY A 307 6.13 -0.38 23.95
N PHE A 308 5.77 0.30 22.86
CA PHE A 308 6.56 1.38 22.24
C PHE A 308 5.99 2.78 22.49
N ALA A 309 4.68 2.91 22.74
CA ALA A 309 4.02 4.20 22.97
C ALA A 309 4.73 5.05 24.04
N ASP A 310 5.10 4.42 25.17
CA ASP A 310 5.82 5.08 26.27
C ASP A 310 7.26 5.49 25.90
N GLN A 311 7.83 4.89 24.84
CA GLN A 311 9.20 5.14 24.38
C GLN A 311 9.29 6.36 23.46
N PHE A 312 8.18 6.77 22.80
CA PHE A 312 8.17 7.94 21.92
C PHE A 312 8.26 9.27 22.69
N ALA A 313 7.73 9.31 23.91
CA ALA A 313 7.49 10.57 24.63
C ALA A 313 8.74 11.29 25.17
N ASN A 314 9.94 10.69 25.08
CA ASN A 314 11.13 11.14 25.83
C ASN A 314 12.38 11.47 24.97
N GLY A 315 12.24 11.66 23.65
CA GLY A 315 13.40 11.84 22.77
C GLY A 315 13.50 13.24 22.14
N VAL A 316 14.42 14.08 22.63
CA VAL A 316 14.91 15.23 21.84
C VAL A 316 16.16 14.76 21.07
N PRO A 317 16.33 15.14 19.79
CA PRO A 317 17.52 14.78 19.03
C PRO A 317 18.82 15.21 19.71
N SER A 318 19.81 14.32 19.73
CA SER A 318 21.15 14.65 20.24
C SER A 318 21.80 15.76 19.39
N PRO A 319 22.68 16.61 19.96
CA PRO A 319 23.43 17.59 19.18
C PRO A 319 24.17 16.98 17.99
N GLU A 320 24.70 15.77 18.16
CA GLU A 320 25.39 15.01 17.12
C GLU A 320 24.43 14.54 16.01
N THR A 321 23.21 14.10 16.35
CA THR A 321 22.17 13.80 15.37
C THR A 321 21.74 15.06 14.61
N VAL A 322 21.52 16.18 15.31
CA VAL A 322 21.18 17.47 14.69
C VAL A 322 22.28 17.93 13.73
N ALA A 323 23.55 17.83 14.14
CA ALA A 323 24.68 18.19 13.30
C ALA A 323 24.76 17.31 12.05
N ALA A 324 24.59 15.99 12.20
CA ALA A 324 24.62 15.04 11.09
C ALA A 324 23.52 15.32 10.06
N VAL A 325 22.26 15.49 10.48
CA VAL A 325 21.16 15.77 9.55
C VAL A 325 21.34 17.11 8.85
N ARG A 326 21.87 18.14 9.53
CA ARG A 326 22.19 19.44 8.91
C ARG A 326 23.31 19.34 7.87
N ALA A 327 24.29 18.47 8.10
CA ALA A 327 25.41 18.30 7.18
C ALA A 327 25.01 17.52 5.92
N ALA A 328 24.19 16.47 6.06
CA ALA A 328 23.79 15.61 4.94
C ALA A 328 22.59 16.16 4.15
N ILE A 329 21.55 16.61 4.86
CA ILE A 329 20.27 16.99 4.24
C ILE A 329 20.29 18.50 3.97
N THR A 330 20.93 18.85 2.86
CA THR A 330 21.08 20.23 2.38
C THR A 330 20.14 20.52 1.21
N PRO A 331 19.78 21.79 0.96
CA PRO A 331 18.98 22.17 -0.20
C PRO A 331 19.61 21.69 -1.52
N ALA A 332 20.94 21.73 -1.63
CA ALA A 332 21.68 21.25 -2.79
C ALA A 332 21.58 19.73 -2.96
N ALA A 333 21.64 18.97 -1.86
CA ALA A 333 21.44 17.51 -1.90
C ALA A 333 20.01 17.19 -2.36
N MET A 334 19.01 17.79 -1.73
CA MET A 334 17.59 17.66 -2.10
C MET A 334 17.39 17.95 -3.59
N ARG A 335 17.82 19.13 -4.05
CA ARG A 335 17.76 19.53 -5.46
C ARG A 335 18.38 18.48 -6.38
N GLY A 336 19.58 17.99 -6.04
CA GLY A 336 20.29 17.00 -6.85
C GLY A 336 19.58 15.66 -6.94
N HIS A 337 18.92 15.20 -5.87
CA HIS A 337 18.11 13.98 -5.92
C HIS A 337 16.85 14.19 -6.76
N ILE A 338 16.09 15.26 -6.47
CA ILE A 338 14.84 15.59 -7.16
C ILE A 338 15.09 15.77 -8.66
N ALA A 339 16.16 16.46 -9.05
CA ALA A 339 16.49 16.70 -10.45
C ALA A 339 16.61 15.41 -11.27
N ARG A 340 17.19 14.35 -10.70
CA ARG A 340 17.41 13.08 -11.41
C ARG A 340 16.14 12.27 -11.57
N ILE A 341 15.31 12.21 -10.52
CA ILE A 341 14.09 11.39 -10.52
C ILE A 341 12.89 12.10 -11.17
N SER A 342 12.89 13.44 -11.21
CA SER A 342 11.90 14.27 -11.94
C SER A 342 12.31 14.64 -13.36
N GLY A 343 13.46 14.14 -13.85
CA GLY A 343 13.82 14.28 -15.26
C GLY A 343 14.54 15.56 -15.67
N LEU A 344 14.86 16.47 -14.74
CA LEU A 344 15.69 17.64 -15.05
C LEU A 344 17.12 17.23 -15.42
N ASP A 345 17.70 16.33 -14.62
CA ASP A 345 19.03 15.75 -14.82
C ASP A 345 18.93 14.27 -15.17
N PRO A 346 20.00 13.67 -15.72
CA PRO A 346 19.97 12.24 -16.00
C PRO A 346 19.82 11.39 -14.73
N LEU A 347 19.06 10.30 -14.85
CA LEU A 347 18.69 9.42 -13.73
C LEU A 347 19.93 8.87 -13.00
N VAL A 348 20.95 8.51 -13.77
CA VAL A 348 22.24 8.02 -13.29
C VAL A 348 23.33 8.95 -13.80
N GLU A 349 24.25 9.34 -12.92
CA GLU A 349 25.36 10.21 -13.31
C GLU A 349 26.23 9.55 -14.40
N GLY A 350 26.50 10.29 -15.48
CA GLY A 350 27.26 9.80 -16.63
C GLY A 350 26.44 9.01 -17.65
N ASP A 351 25.20 8.63 -17.34
CA ASP A 351 24.22 8.11 -18.31
C ASP A 351 23.41 9.29 -18.88
N PRO A 352 23.15 9.40 -20.20
CA PRO A 352 22.31 10.47 -20.74
C PRO A 352 20.80 10.30 -20.49
N LEU A 353 20.33 9.14 -20.02
CA LEU A 353 18.91 8.85 -19.84
C LEU A 353 18.27 9.76 -18.79
N LYS A 354 17.20 10.47 -19.18
CA LYS A 354 16.33 11.25 -18.31
C LYS A 354 14.97 10.58 -18.20
N VAL A 355 14.35 10.69 -17.03
CA VAL A 355 12.99 10.20 -16.76
C VAL A 355 11.99 11.28 -17.16
N ARG A 356 10.84 10.89 -17.68
CA ARG A 356 9.70 11.74 -17.99
C ARG A 356 8.55 11.49 -17.04
N SER A 357 8.40 10.25 -16.58
CA SER A 357 7.33 9.84 -15.68
C SER A 357 7.76 8.69 -14.80
N ARG A 358 7.44 8.78 -13.50
CA ARG A 358 7.57 7.67 -12.54
C ARG A 358 6.24 6.93 -12.33
N ASP A 359 5.19 7.26 -13.08
CA ASP A 359 3.88 6.61 -13.02
C ASP A 359 4.00 5.08 -13.10
N ALA A 360 3.22 4.34 -12.31
CA ALA A 360 3.25 2.88 -12.28
C ALA A 360 2.99 2.22 -13.65
N ALA A 361 2.28 2.89 -14.57
CA ALA A 361 2.09 2.40 -15.93
C ALA A 361 3.25 2.74 -16.87
N SER A 362 4.10 3.70 -16.52
CA SER A 362 5.26 4.11 -17.31
C SER A 362 6.32 3.01 -17.36
N PRO A 363 6.89 2.70 -18.54
CA PRO A 363 8.02 1.77 -18.63
C PRO A 363 9.29 2.30 -17.93
N GLU A 364 9.38 3.61 -17.68
CA GLU A 364 10.51 4.25 -17.01
C GLU A 364 10.50 4.02 -15.48
N ASN A 365 9.36 3.68 -14.89
CA ASN A 365 9.23 3.37 -13.46
C ASN A 365 10.22 2.26 -13.04
N ALA A 366 10.33 1.18 -13.83
CA ALA A 366 11.25 0.09 -13.54
C ALA A 366 12.74 0.52 -13.58
N LEU A 367 13.08 1.53 -14.39
CA LEU A 367 14.42 2.11 -14.45
C LEU A 367 14.72 2.93 -13.20
N VAL A 368 13.74 3.71 -12.73
CA VAL A 368 13.81 4.50 -11.49
C VAL A 368 13.96 3.59 -10.27
N VAL A 369 13.13 2.55 -10.14
CA VAL A 369 13.25 1.51 -9.10
C VAL A 369 14.66 0.93 -9.07
N SER A 370 15.23 0.60 -10.24
CA SER A 370 16.57 0.02 -10.33
C SER A 370 17.68 1.01 -9.95
N ALA A 371 17.53 2.29 -10.32
CA ALA A 371 18.47 3.35 -9.95
C ALA A 371 18.45 3.65 -8.45
N LEU A 372 17.26 3.75 -7.86
CA LEU A 372 17.08 3.96 -6.41
C LEU A 372 17.64 2.80 -5.60
N ALA A 373 17.33 1.56 -5.98
CA ALA A 373 17.86 0.36 -5.33
C ALA A 373 19.39 0.31 -5.39
N ARG A 374 19.99 0.65 -6.53
CA ARG A 374 21.45 0.71 -6.67
C ARG A 374 22.05 1.79 -5.77
N ARG A 375 21.48 3.00 -5.78
CA ARG A 375 21.99 4.11 -4.97
C ARG A 375 22.01 3.77 -3.48
N LEU A 376 20.93 3.18 -2.96
CA LEU A 376 20.86 2.73 -1.57
C LEU A 376 21.84 1.59 -1.29
N HIS A 377 22.06 0.68 -2.24
CA HIS A 377 23.03 -0.39 -2.11
C HIS A 377 24.47 0.14 -2.03
N ASP A 378 24.80 1.15 -2.83
CA ASP A 378 26.12 1.79 -2.86
C ASP A 378 26.47 2.49 -1.52
N LEU A 379 25.47 2.79 -0.68
CA LEU A 379 25.65 3.28 0.68
C LEU A 379 25.99 2.18 1.70
N GLY A 380 26.07 0.92 1.26
CA GLY A 380 26.33 -0.25 2.10
C GLY A 380 25.08 -0.84 2.76
N LEU A 381 23.88 -0.44 2.33
CA LEU A 381 22.62 -0.95 2.87
C LEU A 381 22.25 -2.30 2.27
N THR A 382 21.52 -3.11 3.04
CA THR A 382 20.92 -4.35 2.55
C THR A 382 19.67 -4.01 1.76
N VAL A 383 19.74 -4.09 0.43
CA VAL A 383 18.63 -3.70 -0.45
C VAL A 383 17.82 -4.90 -0.93
N ARG A 384 16.49 -4.75 -0.89
CA ARG A 384 15.50 -5.69 -1.42
C ARG A 384 14.48 -4.93 -2.28
N ARG A 385 14.01 -5.56 -3.34
CA ARG A 385 12.83 -5.12 -4.09
C ARG A 385 11.66 -6.01 -3.71
N HIS A 386 10.66 -5.42 -3.07
CA HIS A 386 9.43 -6.11 -2.69
C HIS A 386 8.47 -6.10 -3.88
N GLU A 387 8.24 -7.26 -4.51
CA GLU A 387 7.46 -7.39 -5.74
C GLU A 387 5.96 -7.55 -5.44
N PHE A 388 5.13 -6.87 -6.23
CA PHE A 388 3.66 -6.99 -6.20
C PHE A 388 3.10 -6.72 -7.60
N SER A 389 1.81 -7.02 -7.80
CA SER A 389 1.15 -6.89 -9.10
C SER A 389 0.06 -5.80 -9.08
N TRP A 390 0.03 -5.03 -10.16
CA TRP A 390 -1.02 -4.03 -10.42
C TRP A 390 -1.40 -4.08 -11.90
N ARG A 391 -2.67 -4.38 -12.21
CA ARG A 391 -3.19 -4.53 -13.60
C ARG A 391 -2.32 -5.43 -14.48
N GLY A 392 -1.94 -6.60 -13.97
CA GLY A 392 -1.05 -7.55 -14.64
C GLY A 392 0.40 -7.08 -14.82
N ARG A 393 0.76 -5.87 -14.36
CA ARG A 393 2.14 -5.36 -14.33
C ARG A 393 2.80 -5.73 -13.02
N ARG A 394 4.07 -6.11 -13.09
CA ARG A 394 4.89 -6.35 -11.92
C ARG A 394 5.62 -5.07 -11.53
N LEU A 395 5.34 -4.59 -10.34
CA LEU A 395 5.96 -3.42 -9.75
C LEU A 395 6.84 -3.82 -8.57
N SER A 396 7.60 -2.87 -8.06
CA SER A 396 8.40 -3.10 -6.86
C SER A 396 8.49 -1.85 -6.01
N ASN A 397 8.31 -2.05 -4.70
CA ASN A 397 8.83 -1.10 -3.71
C ASN A 397 10.34 -1.31 -3.59
N VAL A 398 11.07 -0.26 -3.21
CA VAL A 398 12.49 -0.35 -2.88
C VAL A 398 12.65 -0.29 -1.36
N GLU A 399 13.16 -1.37 -0.77
CA GLU A 399 13.50 -1.45 0.65
C GLU A 399 15.03 -1.44 0.79
N ALA A 400 15.55 -0.62 1.69
CA ALA A 400 16.96 -0.64 2.08
C ALA A 400 17.08 -0.65 3.62
N GLU A 401 17.79 -1.64 4.14
CA GLU A 401 17.89 -1.90 5.57
C GLU A 401 19.34 -1.69 6.05
N PHE A 402 19.49 -0.97 7.16
CA PHE A 402 20.67 -1.07 8.02
C PHE A 402 20.34 -2.00 9.19
N PRO A 403 20.70 -3.30 9.12
CA PRO A 403 20.31 -4.27 10.13
C PRO A 403 21.16 -4.11 11.39
N VAL A 404 20.51 -4.09 12.56
CA VAL A 404 21.18 -4.18 13.86
C VAL A 404 20.97 -5.58 14.42
N ALA A 405 22.04 -6.37 14.53
CA ALA A 405 21.95 -7.80 14.82
C ALA A 405 21.20 -8.16 16.11
N ALA A 406 21.22 -7.28 17.12
CA ALA A 406 20.54 -7.47 18.39
C ALA A 406 19.21 -6.71 18.51
N ALA A 407 18.80 -5.98 17.46
CA ALA A 407 17.54 -5.23 17.48
C ALA A 407 16.35 -6.18 17.31
N ASP A 408 15.33 -6.00 18.14
CA ASP A 408 14.07 -6.73 18.08
C ASP A 408 13.01 -6.00 17.24
N SER A 409 13.37 -4.84 16.66
CA SER A 409 12.41 -3.92 16.06
C SER A 409 13.07 -2.95 15.08
N ALA A 410 12.26 -2.36 14.21
CA ALA A 410 12.68 -1.44 13.15
C ALA A 410 11.96 -0.08 13.20
N VAL A 411 12.66 0.97 12.77
CA VAL A 411 12.09 2.29 12.45
C VAL A 411 12.06 2.43 10.94
N LEU A 412 10.92 2.86 10.40
CA LEU A 412 10.75 3.06 8.96
C LEU A 412 10.75 4.55 8.62
N ILE A 413 11.49 4.89 7.57
CA ILE A 413 11.57 6.23 6.98
C ILE A 413 11.18 6.09 5.52
N THR A 414 10.08 6.72 5.12
CA THR A 414 9.37 6.33 3.91
C THR A 414 8.88 7.51 3.09
N ALA A 415 8.62 7.23 1.82
CA ALA A 415 8.09 8.13 0.79
C ALA A 415 7.56 7.27 -0.36
N HIS A 416 6.80 7.83 -1.31
CA HIS A 416 6.47 7.10 -2.54
C HIS A 416 7.33 7.55 -3.72
N LEU A 417 7.62 6.59 -4.60
CA LEU A 417 8.53 6.74 -5.74
C LEU A 417 7.82 6.90 -7.07
N ASP A 418 6.52 6.63 -7.15
CA ASP A 418 5.74 6.92 -8.35
C ASP A 418 5.29 8.39 -8.39
N SER A 419 4.53 8.73 -9.42
CA SER A 419 4.06 10.09 -9.71
C SER A 419 2.84 10.01 -10.61
N THR A 420 1.95 11.00 -10.59
CA THR A 420 0.90 11.15 -11.60
C THR A 420 0.81 12.55 -12.19
N ALA A 421 0.22 12.65 -13.39
CA ALA A 421 -0.17 13.91 -14.00
C ALA A 421 -1.66 13.93 -14.39
N ALA A 422 -2.49 13.13 -13.70
CA ALA A 422 -3.89 12.90 -14.03
C ALA A 422 -4.78 14.17 -14.04
N ARG A 423 -4.34 15.28 -13.42
CA ARG A 423 -5.05 16.56 -13.45
C ARG A 423 -4.63 17.47 -14.61
N GLY A 424 -3.62 17.07 -15.37
CA GLY A 424 -3.08 17.83 -16.49
C GLY A 424 -4.01 17.93 -17.69
N GLU A 425 -3.80 18.96 -18.50
CA GLU A 425 -4.42 19.10 -19.82
C GLU A 425 -3.51 18.50 -20.90
N PHE A 426 -4.01 17.49 -21.61
CA PHE A 426 -3.28 16.83 -22.68
C PHE A 426 -4.01 16.99 -24.01
N PHE A 427 -3.23 17.09 -25.09
CA PHE A 427 -3.75 17.28 -26.44
C PHE A 427 -3.19 16.23 -27.39
N ASP A 428 -3.99 15.82 -28.37
CA ASP A 428 -3.52 14.97 -29.46
C ASP A 428 -2.69 15.76 -30.49
N SER A 429 -2.15 15.07 -31.50
CA SER A 429 -1.35 15.70 -32.56
C SER A 429 -2.09 16.77 -33.39
N SER A 430 -3.42 16.83 -33.30
CA SER A 430 -4.27 17.83 -33.95
C SER A 430 -4.67 19.00 -33.05
N GLY A 431 -4.19 19.01 -31.80
CA GLY A 431 -4.50 20.03 -30.80
C GLY A 431 -5.86 19.84 -30.11
N ARG A 432 -6.46 18.64 -30.17
CA ARG A 432 -7.72 18.36 -29.48
C ARG A 432 -7.45 17.80 -28.07
N PRO A 433 -8.21 18.22 -27.05
CA PRO A 433 -8.08 17.65 -25.70
C PRO A 433 -8.27 16.14 -25.72
N ARG A 434 -7.46 15.44 -24.91
CA ARG A 434 -7.57 14.00 -24.66
C ARG A 434 -7.26 13.70 -23.19
N PRO A 435 -7.67 12.53 -22.68
CA PRO A 435 -7.24 12.07 -21.36
C PRO A 435 -5.72 11.92 -21.25
N TYR A 436 -5.22 12.01 -20.02
CA TYR A 436 -3.86 11.63 -19.64
C TYR A 436 -3.58 10.18 -20.04
N ASP A 437 -2.44 9.93 -20.68
CA ASP A 437 -1.92 8.60 -20.97
C ASP A 437 -0.71 8.33 -20.07
N PRO A 438 -0.87 7.57 -18.97
CA PRO A 438 0.20 7.34 -18.00
C PRO A 438 1.40 6.55 -18.56
N THR A 439 1.26 5.96 -19.75
CA THR A 439 2.35 5.23 -20.41
C THR A 439 3.22 6.12 -21.29
N LEU A 440 2.74 7.32 -21.68
CA LEU A 440 3.39 8.18 -22.67
C LEU A 440 3.62 9.62 -22.19
N ASP A 441 2.73 10.13 -21.35
CA ASP A 441 2.72 11.52 -20.93
C ASP A 441 3.71 11.79 -19.79
N PRO A 442 4.27 13.02 -19.73
CA PRO A 442 5.15 13.38 -18.64
C PRO A 442 4.36 13.53 -17.33
N ALA A 443 4.91 12.96 -16.27
CA ALA A 443 4.50 13.16 -14.88
C ALA A 443 5.78 13.30 -14.05
N PRO A 444 6.41 14.49 -14.03
CA PRO A 444 7.72 14.64 -13.44
C PRO A 444 7.70 14.42 -11.91
N GLY A 445 6.63 14.85 -11.24
CA GLY A 445 6.39 14.60 -9.82
C GLY A 445 7.54 15.11 -8.96
N ALA A 446 7.98 16.36 -9.15
CA ALA A 446 9.15 16.86 -8.46
C ALA A 446 8.88 17.08 -6.97
N ASP A 447 7.72 17.68 -6.64
CA ASP A 447 7.22 17.77 -5.29
C ASP A 447 6.56 16.45 -4.88
N ASP A 448 5.67 15.90 -5.72
CA ASP A 448 4.83 14.73 -5.44
C ASP A 448 5.26 13.45 -6.22
N ASP A 449 5.95 12.49 -5.59
CA ASP A 449 6.68 12.65 -4.32
C ASP A 449 8.20 12.55 -4.50
N GLY A 450 8.69 13.31 -5.48
CA GLY A 450 10.12 13.43 -5.72
C GLY A 450 10.84 14.05 -4.51
N SER A 451 10.16 14.93 -3.79
CA SER A 451 10.70 15.63 -2.63
C SER A 451 10.84 14.69 -1.41
N GLY A 452 9.84 13.87 -1.09
CA GLY A 452 9.91 12.83 -0.05
C GLY A 452 10.91 11.74 -0.41
N THR A 453 10.91 11.25 -1.65
CA THR A 453 11.91 10.28 -2.13
C THR A 453 13.33 10.82 -1.96
N ALA A 454 13.57 12.09 -2.29
CA ALA A 454 14.87 12.74 -2.08
C ALA A 454 15.26 12.83 -0.60
N ALA A 455 14.30 13.10 0.28
CA ALA A 455 14.53 13.15 1.72
C ALA A 455 14.93 11.79 2.30
N VAL A 456 14.28 10.70 1.85
CA VAL A 456 14.65 9.32 2.22
C VAL A 456 16.10 9.02 1.80
N LEU A 457 16.47 9.36 0.56
CA LEU A 457 17.84 9.17 0.07
C LEU A 457 18.87 9.98 0.88
N ALA A 458 18.60 11.26 1.13
CA ALA A 458 19.49 12.12 1.91
C ALA A 458 19.62 11.64 3.38
N THR A 459 18.55 11.06 3.94
CA THR A 459 18.58 10.47 5.28
C THR A 459 19.38 9.17 5.31
N ALA A 460 19.33 8.35 4.26
CA ALA A 460 20.19 7.18 4.11
C ALA A 460 21.67 7.56 3.99
N GLU A 461 21.98 8.63 3.25
CA GLU A 461 23.34 9.20 3.16
C GLU A 461 23.81 9.72 4.52
N CYS A 462 22.94 10.41 5.27
CA CYS A 462 23.19 10.84 6.64
C CYS A 462 23.54 9.65 7.56
N LEU A 463 22.74 8.58 7.53
CA LEU A 463 22.97 7.39 8.35
C LEU A 463 24.31 6.74 8.00
N SER A 464 24.63 6.60 6.71
CA SER A 464 25.91 6.05 6.25
C SER A 464 27.10 6.85 6.80
N ALA A 465 27.02 8.19 6.77
CA ALA A 465 28.04 9.06 7.36
C ALA A 465 28.16 8.89 8.88
N VAL A 466 27.03 8.86 9.60
CA VAL A 466 26.99 8.64 11.06
C VAL A 466 27.64 7.31 11.45
N ILE A 467 27.41 6.24 10.67
CA ILE A 467 28.02 4.93 10.88
C ILE A 467 29.53 4.97 10.63
N ALA A 468 29.97 5.66 9.57
CA ALA A 468 31.39 5.82 9.27
C ALA A 468 32.15 6.56 10.39
N GLU A 469 31.47 7.42 11.15
CA GLU A 469 31.99 8.09 12.35
C GLU A 469 32.02 7.18 13.60
N GLY A 470 31.54 5.94 13.50
CA GLY A 470 31.57 4.95 14.58
C GLY A 470 30.36 4.97 15.51
N ARG A 471 29.29 5.72 15.16
CA ARG A 471 28.00 5.68 15.86
C ARG A 471 27.13 4.57 15.27
N ALA A 472 26.29 3.94 16.08
CA ALA A 472 25.39 2.89 15.62
C ALA A 472 24.00 3.06 16.24
N PRO A 473 22.92 2.87 15.47
CA PRO A 473 21.57 2.87 16.03
C PRO A 473 21.35 1.64 16.93
N ALA A 474 20.43 1.78 17.88
CA ALA A 474 19.96 0.70 18.73
C ALA A 474 18.90 -0.18 18.05
N ARG A 475 18.23 0.35 17.03
CA ARG A 475 17.20 -0.34 16.24
C ARG A 475 17.63 -0.46 14.78
N THR A 476 17.08 -1.47 14.10
CA THR A 476 17.18 -1.55 12.65
C THR A 476 16.49 -0.33 12.03
N ILE A 477 17.11 0.27 11.01
CA ILE A 477 16.50 1.37 10.24
C ILE A 477 16.19 0.82 8.85
N ARG A 478 14.95 1.03 8.40
CA ARG A 478 14.50 0.67 7.06
C ARG A 478 14.06 1.91 6.30
N PHE A 479 14.66 2.12 5.14
CA PHE A 479 14.21 3.09 4.15
C PHE A 479 13.30 2.36 3.17
N VAL A 480 12.08 2.83 2.99
CA VAL A 480 11.14 2.20 2.05
C VAL A 480 10.57 3.24 1.12
N LEU A 481 10.76 3.01 -0.17
CA LEU A 481 10.15 3.80 -1.24
C LEU A 481 9.02 2.98 -1.85
N PHE A 482 7.79 3.40 -1.60
CA PHE A 482 6.59 2.71 -2.07
C PHE A 482 6.30 3.06 -3.51
N ASN A 483 5.72 2.14 -4.26
CA ASN A 483 5.35 2.34 -5.66
C ASN A 483 3.84 2.17 -5.79
N ALA A 484 3.21 2.81 -6.78
CA ALA A 484 1.77 2.81 -6.96
C ALA A 484 0.99 3.33 -5.73
N GLU A 485 1.50 4.39 -5.08
CA GLU A 485 0.73 5.18 -4.11
C GLU A 485 -0.48 5.81 -4.82
N GLU A 486 -0.23 6.38 -6.00
CA GLU A 486 -1.16 7.17 -6.81
C GLU A 486 -2.31 6.33 -7.37
N GLN A 487 -2.21 5.01 -7.26
CA GLN A 487 -3.23 4.03 -7.64
C GLN A 487 -3.97 3.47 -6.42
N GLY A 488 -3.93 4.18 -5.30
CA GLY A 488 -4.64 3.83 -4.06
C GLY A 488 -3.81 2.99 -3.11
N LEU A 489 -2.57 3.41 -2.83
CA LEU A 489 -1.67 2.85 -1.83
C LEU A 489 -1.28 1.39 -2.09
N VAL A 490 -1.26 0.96 -3.36
CA VAL A 490 -1.14 -0.46 -3.72
C VAL A 490 0.18 -1.04 -3.20
N GLY A 491 1.29 -0.32 -3.37
CA GLY A 491 2.60 -0.78 -2.92
C GLY A 491 2.76 -0.82 -1.41
N SER A 492 2.33 0.21 -0.68
CA SER A 492 2.44 0.23 0.78
C SER A 492 1.49 -0.76 1.45
N LYS A 493 0.28 -0.98 0.92
CA LYS A 493 -0.63 -2.03 1.39
C LYS A 493 -0.04 -3.41 1.18
N ALA A 494 0.52 -3.67 0.00
CA ALA A 494 1.20 -4.95 -0.27
C ALA A 494 2.38 -5.16 0.69
N TYR A 495 3.18 -4.11 0.93
CA TYR A 495 4.32 -4.17 1.87
C TYR A 495 3.88 -4.38 3.32
N ALA A 496 2.89 -3.62 3.81
CA ALA A 496 2.35 -3.79 5.16
C ALA A 496 1.71 -5.18 5.35
N ARG A 497 1.07 -5.73 4.30
CA ARG A 497 0.64 -7.15 4.19
C ARG A 497 1.79 -8.10 4.45
N ALA A 498 2.85 -8.00 3.66
CA ALA A 498 4.01 -8.86 3.80
C ALA A 498 4.70 -8.73 5.16
N ALA A 499 4.88 -7.50 5.66
CA ALA A 499 5.50 -7.24 6.95
C ALA A 499 4.70 -7.86 8.12
N ALA A 500 3.37 -7.76 8.09
CA ALA A 500 2.53 -8.30 9.14
C ALA A 500 2.54 -9.84 9.12
N ALA A 501 2.46 -10.42 7.91
CA ALA A 501 2.59 -11.86 7.70
C ALA A 501 3.95 -12.40 8.16
N ALA A 502 5.02 -11.61 8.00
CA ALA A 502 6.36 -11.93 8.47
C ALA A 502 6.54 -11.79 10.00
N GLY A 503 5.56 -11.20 10.70
CA GLY A 503 5.66 -10.92 12.13
C GLY A 503 6.64 -9.78 12.46
N ASP A 504 6.86 -8.87 11.51
CA ASP A 504 7.79 -7.75 11.71
C ASP A 504 7.37 -6.88 12.90
N ARG A 505 8.38 -6.36 13.62
CA ARG A 505 8.19 -5.46 14.75
C ARG A 505 8.58 -4.06 14.35
N ILE A 506 7.58 -3.22 14.04
CA ILE A 506 7.79 -1.86 13.57
C ILE A 506 7.43 -0.89 14.70
N VAL A 507 8.41 -0.10 15.12
CA VAL A 507 8.27 0.87 16.21
C VAL A 507 7.50 2.08 15.72
N GLY A 508 7.85 2.63 14.57
CA GLY A 508 7.14 3.75 13.97
C GLY A 508 7.47 3.89 12.50
N VAL A 509 6.53 4.45 11.76
CA VAL A 509 6.66 4.76 10.33
C VAL A 509 6.56 6.26 10.15
N LEU A 510 7.58 6.85 9.54
CA LEU A 510 7.65 8.27 9.26
C LEU A 510 7.63 8.46 7.74
N GLN A 511 6.45 8.80 7.21
CA GLN A 511 6.22 9.08 5.80
C GLN A 511 6.46 10.57 5.54
N MET A 512 7.22 10.87 4.48
CA MET A 512 7.31 12.21 3.88
C MET A 512 6.62 12.14 2.54
N ASP A 513 5.74 13.10 2.27
CA ASP A 513 4.92 13.14 1.07
C ASP A 513 4.63 14.62 0.77
N MET A 514 5.05 15.12 -0.39
CA MET A 514 4.94 16.54 -0.77
C MET A 514 5.53 17.49 0.27
N ILE A 515 6.85 17.69 0.23
CA ILE A 515 7.56 18.50 1.22
C ILE A 515 8.23 19.75 0.62
N ALA A 516 7.98 20.11 -0.64
CA ALA A 516 8.71 21.19 -1.34
C ALA A 516 7.84 22.36 -1.83
N GLY A 517 6.53 22.24 -1.91
CA GLY A 517 5.59 23.29 -2.27
C GLY A 517 5.52 24.42 -1.22
N PHE A 518 5.87 25.63 -1.65
CA PHE A 518 5.87 26.83 -0.83
C PHE A 518 5.63 28.10 -1.66
N GLN A 519 4.39 28.63 -1.62
CA GLN A 519 3.97 29.89 -2.24
C GLN A 519 4.43 31.15 -1.46
N GLY A 520 5.31 30.99 -0.47
CA GLY A 520 5.74 32.06 0.45
C GLY A 520 4.87 32.21 1.70
N GLY A 521 5.21 33.17 2.56
CA GLY A 521 4.54 33.39 3.85
C GLY A 521 5.32 32.79 5.01
N THR A 522 4.60 32.36 6.06
CA THR A 522 5.23 31.67 7.20
C THR A 522 5.45 30.20 6.83
N PRO A 523 6.68 29.68 6.83
CA PRO A 523 6.91 28.26 6.56
C PRO A 523 6.18 27.43 7.63
N THR A 524 5.33 26.53 7.19
CA THR A 524 4.47 25.72 8.07
C THR A 524 4.64 24.26 7.72
N MET A 525 4.84 23.39 8.71
CA MET A 525 4.92 21.94 8.50
C MET A 525 3.66 21.30 9.06
N GLU A 526 2.99 20.47 8.27
CA GLU A 526 1.86 19.68 8.71
C GLU A 526 2.33 18.29 9.15
N ILE A 527 1.86 17.84 10.31
CA ILE A 527 2.16 16.53 10.90
C ILE A 527 0.83 15.82 11.08
N HIS A 528 0.60 14.81 10.25
CA HIS A 528 -0.64 14.05 10.17
C HIS A 528 -0.51 12.70 10.88
N THR A 529 -1.34 12.50 11.89
CA THR A 529 -1.41 11.25 12.68
C THR A 529 -2.80 10.63 12.67
N GLY A 530 -3.75 11.23 11.95
CA GLY A 530 -5.11 10.74 11.82
C GLY A 530 -5.16 9.35 11.21
N SER A 531 -5.94 8.48 11.85
CA SER A 531 -6.12 7.09 11.42
C SER A 531 -7.59 6.83 11.16
N SER A 532 -7.90 6.30 9.98
CA SER A 532 -9.24 5.78 9.65
C SER A 532 -9.59 4.52 10.46
N VAL A 533 -8.58 3.90 11.09
CA VAL A 533 -8.73 2.71 11.90
C VAL A 533 -8.74 3.07 13.40
N PRO A 534 -9.80 2.72 14.14
CA PRO A 534 -9.87 2.99 15.57
C PRO A 534 -8.98 2.00 16.34
N GLY A 535 -8.50 2.41 17.52
CA GLY A 535 -7.78 1.55 18.46
C GLY A 535 -6.55 2.22 19.08
N PRO A 536 -5.67 1.44 19.74
CA PRO A 536 -4.43 1.94 20.33
C PRO A 536 -3.49 2.64 19.34
N VAL A 537 -3.62 2.34 18.05
CA VAL A 537 -2.83 2.94 16.97
C VAL A 537 -2.98 4.47 16.88
N VAL A 538 -4.15 5.02 17.24
CA VAL A 538 -4.41 6.47 17.20
C VAL A 538 -3.47 7.20 18.16
N GLY A 539 -3.54 6.88 19.45
CA GLY A 539 -2.71 7.55 20.46
C GLY A 539 -1.20 7.30 20.29
N ALA A 540 -0.83 6.16 19.71
CA ALA A 540 0.57 5.88 19.39
C ALA A 540 1.09 6.68 18.19
N SER A 541 0.24 6.90 17.19
CA SER A 541 0.56 7.77 16.05
C SER A 541 0.66 9.22 16.51
N ASP A 542 -0.24 9.67 17.38
CA ASP A 542 -0.16 11.01 18.00
C ASP A 542 1.14 11.19 18.79
N ALA A 543 1.56 10.18 19.54
CA ALA A 543 2.83 10.20 20.26
C ALA A 543 4.04 10.24 19.30
N LEU A 544 3.98 9.52 18.18
CA LEU A 544 5.00 9.56 17.13
C LEU A 544 5.05 10.93 16.44
N GLY A 545 3.91 11.55 16.12
CA GLY A 545 3.84 12.92 15.62
C GLY A 545 4.38 13.95 16.63
N GLY A 546 4.13 13.72 17.92
CA GLY A 546 4.71 14.50 19.00
C GLY A 546 6.24 14.45 19.04
N LEU A 547 6.87 13.32 18.65
CA LEU A 547 8.31 13.20 18.51
C LEU A 547 8.84 14.05 17.34
N VAL A 548 8.13 14.04 16.20
CA VAL A 548 8.45 14.90 15.05
C VAL A 548 8.38 16.37 15.45
N ALA A 549 7.30 16.78 16.13
CA ALA A 549 7.12 18.15 16.60
C ALA A 549 8.21 18.60 17.59
N GLN A 550 8.70 17.69 18.45
CA GLN A 550 9.80 17.96 19.38
C GLN A 550 11.16 18.11 18.68
N ALA A 551 11.36 17.46 17.53
CA ALA A 551 12.60 17.58 16.75
C ALA A 551 12.69 18.92 15.98
N ALA A 552 11.54 19.49 15.57
CA ALA A 552 11.50 20.66 14.71
C ALA A 552 12.29 21.88 15.25
N PRO A 553 12.17 22.30 16.53
CA PRO A 553 12.91 23.47 17.04
C PRO A 553 14.44 23.33 16.93
N ALA A 554 14.97 22.10 16.91
CA ALA A 554 16.41 21.87 16.80
C ALA A 554 16.94 22.05 15.37
N VAL A 555 16.09 21.87 14.36
CA VAL A 555 16.49 21.87 12.94
C VAL A 555 15.85 22.96 12.08
N ALA A 556 14.65 23.41 12.45
CA ALA A 556 13.77 24.34 11.71
C ALA A 556 13.00 25.25 12.70
N ALA A 557 13.74 26.05 13.48
CA ALA A 557 13.17 26.86 14.57
C ALA A 557 12.21 27.98 14.13
N ASP A 558 12.21 28.31 12.84
CA ASP A 558 11.39 29.34 12.19
C ASP A 558 10.08 28.79 11.60
N PHE A 559 9.87 27.48 11.64
CA PHE A 559 8.66 26.84 11.11
C PHE A 559 7.51 26.89 12.13
N SER A 560 6.32 27.20 11.64
CA SER A 560 5.06 26.88 12.32
C SER A 560 4.78 25.39 12.19
N LEU A 561 4.19 24.79 13.21
CA LEU A 561 3.80 23.38 13.20
C LEU A 561 2.28 23.27 13.29
N GLN A 562 1.68 22.48 12.41
CA GLN A 562 0.29 22.06 12.50
C GLN A 562 0.24 20.56 12.77
N ALA A 563 -0.17 20.18 13.98
CA ALA A 563 -0.40 18.77 14.32
C ALA A 563 -1.88 18.44 14.09
N LEU A 564 -2.13 17.58 13.11
CA LEU A 564 -3.45 17.15 12.66
C LEU A 564 -3.62 15.68 13.05
N ALA A 565 -4.74 15.37 13.71
CA ALA A 565 -4.97 14.08 14.34
C ALA A 565 -6.45 13.68 14.31
N GLY A 566 -6.71 12.41 14.58
CA GLY A 566 -8.07 11.86 14.65
C GLY A 566 -8.79 11.78 13.29
N SER A 567 -10.11 11.63 13.35
CA SER A 567 -10.98 11.41 12.18
C SER A 567 -11.18 12.65 11.30
N GLY A 568 -10.84 13.84 11.81
CA GLY A 568 -10.92 15.11 11.09
C GLY A 568 -9.62 15.50 10.36
N ASP A 569 -8.57 14.70 10.48
CA ASP A 569 -7.32 14.90 9.76
C ASP A 569 -7.54 14.74 8.25
N PRO A 570 -7.26 15.76 7.42
CA PRO A 570 -7.51 15.73 5.98
C PRO A 570 -6.60 14.78 5.21
N ALA A 571 -5.50 14.29 5.80
CA ALA A 571 -4.60 13.30 5.23
C ALA A 571 -4.88 11.86 5.71
N ALA A 572 -5.80 11.67 6.67
CA ALA A 572 -6.14 10.35 7.20
C ALA A 572 -6.54 9.40 6.05
N GLY A 573 -5.77 8.32 5.90
CA GLY A 573 -6.02 7.32 4.87
C GLY A 573 -5.45 7.66 3.48
N ARG A 574 -4.85 8.83 3.25
CA ARG A 574 -4.57 9.36 1.89
C ARG A 574 -3.14 9.24 1.39
N SER A 575 -2.24 8.67 2.20
CA SER A 575 -0.85 8.41 1.85
C SER A 575 -0.40 7.12 2.56
N ASP A 576 0.81 6.63 2.27
CA ASP A 576 1.27 5.29 2.63
C ASP A 576 1.27 4.97 4.14
N HIS A 577 1.32 5.99 5.00
CA HIS A 577 1.22 5.84 6.46
C HIS A 577 -0.06 5.09 6.87
N ALA A 578 -1.15 5.26 6.12
CA ALA A 578 -2.44 4.61 6.36
C ALA A 578 -2.36 3.08 6.29
N SER A 579 -1.56 2.54 5.37
CA SER A 579 -1.35 1.10 5.20
C SER A 579 -0.79 0.45 6.46
N PHE A 580 -0.05 1.20 7.27
CA PHE A 580 0.50 0.74 8.55
C PHE A 580 -0.49 0.90 9.71
N HIS A 581 -1.33 1.95 9.68
CA HIS A 581 -2.44 2.08 10.63
C HIS A 581 -3.41 0.89 10.55
N GLU A 582 -3.71 0.42 9.34
CA GLU A 582 -4.55 -0.78 9.11
C GLU A 582 -4.02 -2.03 9.82
N ARG A 583 -2.71 -2.09 10.09
CA ARG A 583 -2.03 -3.21 10.76
C ARG A 583 -1.72 -2.94 12.22
N GLY A 584 -2.12 -1.77 12.71
CA GLY A 584 -1.96 -1.36 14.10
C GLY A 584 -0.59 -0.78 14.44
N TRP A 585 0.25 -0.45 13.45
CA TRP A 585 1.53 0.22 13.70
C TRP A 585 1.35 1.72 13.74
N ALA A 586 2.07 2.38 14.66
CA ALA A 586 2.12 3.84 14.72
C ALA A 586 2.77 4.39 13.46
N ALA A 587 2.11 5.36 12.82
CA ALA A 587 2.60 6.00 11.62
C ALA A 587 2.21 7.48 11.60
N ALA A 588 3.08 8.32 11.07
CA ALA A 588 2.83 9.74 10.85
C ALA A 588 3.27 10.13 9.44
N ALA A 589 2.47 10.93 8.76
CA ALA A 589 2.86 11.59 7.51
C ALA A 589 3.20 13.05 7.80
N VAL A 590 4.23 13.55 7.13
CA VAL A 590 4.68 14.94 7.25
C VAL A 590 4.76 15.53 5.86
N CYS A 591 4.08 16.64 5.67
CA CYS A 591 4.01 17.34 4.40
C CYS A 591 4.16 18.85 4.59
N GLU A 592 4.19 19.55 3.46
CA GLU A 592 4.04 21.00 3.36
C GLU A 592 2.69 21.51 3.87
N ASN A 593 2.49 22.83 3.82
CA ASN A 593 1.21 23.47 4.13
C ASN A 593 0.18 23.28 3.02
N PHE A 594 -0.29 22.04 2.85
CA PHE A 594 -1.15 21.62 1.74
C PHE A 594 -2.65 21.67 2.09
N PHE A 595 -3.05 21.43 3.34
CA PHE A 595 -4.45 21.25 3.71
C PHE A 595 -5.10 22.44 4.46
N ASP A 596 -4.37 23.53 4.70
CA ASP A 596 -4.85 24.70 5.46
C ASP A 596 -6.25 25.20 5.01
N ASP A 597 -7.16 25.33 5.98
CA ASP A 597 -8.53 25.84 5.84
C ASP A 597 -8.59 27.32 5.38
N THR A 598 -7.46 28.03 5.34
CA THR A 598 -7.37 29.38 4.81
C THR A 598 -6.90 29.37 3.35
N ALA A 599 -7.81 29.69 2.42
CA ALA A 599 -7.44 29.82 1.02
C ALA A 599 -6.67 31.14 0.75
N PRO A 600 -5.50 31.09 0.08
CA PRO A 600 -4.82 29.86 -0.37
C PRO A 600 -3.93 29.25 0.73
N ALA A 601 -4.03 27.92 0.91
CA ALA A 601 -2.95 27.15 1.51
C ALA A 601 -1.67 27.39 0.70
N THR A 602 -0.50 27.30 1.35
CA THR A 602 0.76 27.75 0.72
C THR A 602 1.54 26.62 0.05
N GLY A 603 0.97 25.44 -0.13
CA GLY A 603 1.58 24.30 -0.85
C GLY A 603 1.64 24.47 -2.38
N THR A 604 2.02 23.44 -3.12
CA THR A 604 2.18 23.49 -4.58
C THR A 604 0.88 23.72 -5.35
N ARG A 605 0.91 24.55 -6.40
CA ARG A 605 -0.19 24.69 -7.38
C ARG A 605 -0.14 23.64 -8.49
N GLN A 606 0.94 22.86 -8.58
CA GLN A 606 1.16 21.88 -9.65
C GLN A 606 0.81 20.44 -9.26
N TYR A 607 0.13 20.25 -8.12
CA TYR A 607 -0.27 18.93 -7.63
C TYR A 607 -0.98 18.06 -8.70
N HIS A 608 -0.41 16.89 -8.99
CA HIS A 608 -0.83 15.95 -10.05
C HIS A 608 -0.91 16.57 -11.46
N MET A 609 -0.10 17.60 -11.74
CA MET A 609 0.00 18.28 -13.03
C MET A 609 1.33 17.97 -13.70
N PRO A 610 1.42 18.00 -15.05
CA PRO A 610 2.71 17.87 -15.75
C PRO A 610 3.68 19.03 -15.45
N GLY A 611 3.19 20.11 -14.83
CA GLY A 611 4.00 21.24 -14.37
C GLY A 611 4.70 21.02 -13.04
N ASP A 612 4.43 19.92 -12.31
CA ASP A 612 5.13 19.58 -11.07
C ASP A 612 6.58 19.19 -11.36
N THR A 613 7.42 20.21 -11.51
CA THR A 613 8.81 20.13 -11.93
C THR A 613 9.68 20.85 -10.92
N LEU A 614 10.96 20.48 -10.85
CA LEU A 614 11.95 21.17 -10.00
C LEU A 614 12.16 22.65 -10.36
N LEU A 615 11.61 23.10 -11.50
CA LEU A 615 11.68 24.49 -11.97
C LEU A 615 10.36 25.24 -11.74
N ASP A 616 9.36 24.60 -11.13
CA ASP A 616 8.14 25.27 -10.72
C ASP A 616 8.45 26.37 -9.69
N GLU A 617 7.67 27.45 -9.73
CA GLU A 617 7.91 28.61 -8.88
C GLU A 617 7.57 28.36 -7.41
N ASP A 618 6.70 27.38 -7.12
CA ASP A 618 6.36 26.99 -5.76
C ASP A 618 7.32 25.93 -5.21
N HIS A 619 8.24 25.37 -6.01
CA HIS A 619 9.12 24.31 -5.57
C HIS A 619 10.37 24.86 -4.83
N ASP A 620 10.38 24.74 -3.51
CA ASP A 620 11.40 25.28 -2.61
C ASP A 620 12.22 24.17 -1.91
N THR A 621 13.48 24.02 -2.32
CA THR A 621 14.38 23.01 -1.75
C THR A 621 14.94 23.37 -0.38
N ASP A 622 14.90 24.64 0.04
CA ASP A 622 15.27 25.05 1.39
C ASP A 622 14.19 24.60 2.39
N TYR A 623 12.92 24.79 2.01
CA TYR A 623 11.75 24.33 2.73
C TYR A 623 11.71 22.79 2.83
N ALA A 624 11.89 22.09 1.70
CA ALA A 624 12.01 20.63 1.68
C ALA A 624 13.13 20.09 2.57
N ALA A 625 14.31 20.71 2.53
CA ALA A 625 15.42 20.28 3.36
C ALA A 625 15.14 20.49 4.87
N ALA A 626 14.34 21.49 5.25
CA ALA A 626 13.97 21.73 6.65
C ALA A 626 12.96 20.70 7.17
N ILE A 627 11.94 20.36 6.38
CA ILE A 627 10.99 19.27 6.70
C ILE A 627 11.74 17.94 6.78
N ALA A 628 12.53 17.61 5.76
CA ALA A 628 13.32 16.38 5.71
C ALA A 628 14.27 16.23 6.93
N ARG A 629 14.97 17.30 7.33
CA ARG A 629 15.82 17.29 8.53
C ARG A 629 15.04 17.00 9.82
N THR A 630 13.81 17.51 9.90
CA THR A 630 12.96 17.32 11.08
C THR A 630 12.54 15.87 11.22
N VAL A 631 12.05 15.28 10.13
CA VAL A 631 11.65 13.87 10.09
C VAL A 631 12.86 12.95 10.30
N ALA A 632 13.97 13.23 9.63
CA ALA A 632 15.21 12.47 9.80
C ALA A 632 15.72 12.53 11.24
N ALA A 633 15.73 13.70 11.88
CA ALA A 633 16.16 13.84 13.27
C ALA A 633 15.26 13.04 14.21
N ALA A 634 13.94 13.09 14.04
CA ALA A 634 13.00 12.30 14.81
C ALA A 634 13.22 10.79 14.61
N ALA A 635 13.38 10.34 13.36
CA ALA A 635 13.60 8.94 13.01
C ALA A 635 14.90 8.37 13.59
N LEU A 636 16.01 9.12 13.45
CA LEU A 636 17.31 8.70 13.97
C LEU A 636 17.31 8.69 15.51
N THR A 637 16.64 9.67 16.14
CA THR A 637 16.42 9.68 17.59
C THR A 637 15.63 8.45 18.04
N LEU A 638 14.56 8.12 17.31
CA LEU A 638 13.76 6.91 17.57
C LEU A 638 14.57 5.64 17.37
N ALA A 639 15.53 5.63 16.43
CA ALA A 639 16.46 4.53 16.23
C ALA A 639 17.56 4.45 17.32
N GLY A 640 17.65 5.44 18.21
CA GLY A 640 18.59 5.48 19.33
C GLY A 640 19.92 6.20 19.04
N LEU A 641 19.95 7.12 18.07
CA LEU A 641 21.15 7.89 17.68
C LEU A 641 21.25 9.28 18.31
#